data_AF-A0A7S3BH72-F1
#
_entry.id   AF-A0A7S3BH72-F1
#
_cell.length_a   1.000
_cell.length_b   1.000
_cell.length_c   1.000
_cell.angle_alpha   90.00
_cell.angle_beta   90.00
_cell.angle_gamma   90.00
#
_symmetry.space_group_name_H-M   'P 1'
#
loop_
_entity.id
_entity.type
_entity.pdbx_description
1 polymer ?
#
loop_
_entity_poly.entity_id
_entity_poly.type
_entity_poly.pdbx_seq_one_letter_code
_entity_poly.pdbx_strand_id
1 'polypeptide(L)'
;MPESYTDTVDAVFGWANVDEWFSSLVFPLECISFASSGSRFRSWLLVKGLAPLFAIVLAILGTITAKCTRLGWGQQNAIAGLFKAMPLAFVILFLFMPSVSMTIFQSFLCVEYQFDARDVEDVSTYSYLLSDLHIRCTEGGYSGAEHNVVKLIAAAFIFIWPVGVVALLTVVLMLARVSLLARKVTPLVRGTRFLHREYEVDCFYWEILELIRRTFLSGWVLFIFSTEQTFLRLVAALLYSVAALVLLLTIRPYRRSEDHFLAAGCQLVIVFSFIGAMLIRLFEEFSTVYSTAVVHQVMVFRSATAIANPLLFLTMIMVLLMLLIMTVIIHKETKLLAIRLEATGAPPALNLCKGQKWHLFLSHTWSTGQDANATIKRQLQRLLLGASIFLDVDDLEEIGDLELYVQQSVVINGFLSHSYFQSRNCLREVQAALERQKPLMLTREADTSKGGRPIDMIKHELADTRVRAAVFCETRYITTWYRIADFQLISLKQIAEFMLRHTPDYIGCEVLPIFVPGELLRKRLCFKSPVTLFASKHNPGAIKFAAELKQCYEGIRVTENAPVELTGVMSRRRSHGVHSRATSGKATHFLLYLNHGTFLNTVGARLAEELQRARAAKVPMIMVHENDPERGGCEFGRFFGTTPQDLVDDGLYSQELALAAYPGEDHRAVSLALCAKALDAQPQKDNAMAKSSRVMSAVMVTVTRSGVPGSRASPPPSPYARSVQTADASAPQLSKRARAAQLSKCVQSRVAVQRSVRLSAERLQSYTPKRPNEMKPTTTVEVVAPTMVSSTAEAGAIMST
;
A
#
# COMPACT_ATOMS: atom_id res chain seq x y z
N MET A 1 35.35 -22.33 2.92
CA MET A 1 34.27 -22.56 3.91
C MET A 1 34.07 -24.06 4.07
N PRO A 2 33.58 -24.56 5.21
CA PRO A 2 33.33 -26.01 5.39
C PRO A 2 32.32 -26.53 4.35
N GLU A 3 32.55 -27.71 3.78
CA GLU A 3 31.70 -28.31 2.73
C GLU A 3 30.23 -28.42 3.17
N SER A 4 29.98 -28.77 4.43
CA SER A 4 28.62 -28.83 4.97
C SER A 4 27.87 -27.50 4.87
N TYR A 5 28.58 -26.37 4.92
CA TYR A 5 28.00 -25.04 4.80
C TYR A 5 27.74 -24.65 3.35
N THR A 6 28.68 -24.91 2.43
CA THR A 6 28.45 -24.64 1.00
C THR A 6 27.27 -25.45 0.50
N ASP A 7 27.17 -26.72 0.88
CA ASP A 7 26.07 -27.59 0.47
C ASP A 7 24.72 -27.14 1.04
N THR A 8 24.68 -26.73 2.32
CA THR A 8 23.44 -26.23 2.93
C THR A 8 23.03 -24.87 2.40
N VAL A 9 23.98 -23.96 2.15
CA VAL A 9 23.68 -22.64 1.55
C VAL A 9 23.22 -22.79 0.12
N ASP A 10 23.87 -23.62 -0.69
CA ASP A 10 23.46 -23.85 -2.07
C ASP A 10 22.09 -24.55 -2.12
N ALA A 11 21.79 -25.46 -1.19
CA ALA A 11 20.47 -26.09 -1.08
C ALA A 11 19.36 -25.12 -0.63
N VAL A 12 19.65 -24.23 0.33
CA VAL A 12 18.65 -23.32 0.93
C VAL A 12 18.48 -22.04 0.13
N PHE A 13 19.55 -21.53 -0.47
CA PHE A 13 19.61 -20.24 -1.17
C PHE A 13 19.92 -20.37 -2.67
N GLY A 14 20.05 -21.58 -3.22
CA GLY A 14 20.23 -21.76 -4.67
C GLY A 14 19.13 -21.13 -5.53
N TRP A 15 17.92 -20.92 -4.96
CA TRP A 15 16.85 -20.16 -5.62
C TRP A 15 17.15 -18.66 -5.79
N ALA A 16 18.10 -18.11 -5.02
CA ALA A 16 18.49 -16.71 -5.06
C ALA A 16 19.51 -16.40 -6.18
N ASN A 17 20.16 -17.42 -6.76
CA ASN A 17 21.01 -17.29 -7.95
C ASN A 17 20.14 -17.22 -9.22
N VAL A 18 19.43 -16.09 -9.35
CA VAL A 18 18.50 -15.85 -10.47
C VAL A 18 19.20 -15.94 -11.83
N ASP A 19 20.50 -15.65 -11.88
CA ASP A 19 21.35 -15.78 -13.05
C ASP A 19 21.60 -17.23 -13.48
N GLU A 20 21.80 -18.16 -12.54
CA GLU A 20 21.90 -19.58 -12.85
C GLU A 20 20.57 -20.11 -13.37
N TRP A 21 19.45 -19.78 -12.72
CA TRP A 21 18.14 -20.20 -13.18
C TRP A 21 17.78 -19.62 -14.55
N PHE A 22 18.05 -18.32 -14.76
CA PHE A 22 17.77 -17.65 -16.03
C PHE A 22 18.67 -18.16 -17.15
N SER A 23 19.96 -18.36 -16.89
CA SER A 23 20.87 -18.92 -17.87
C SER A 23 20.50 -20.36 -18.22
N SER A 24 20.13 -21.21 -17.25
CA SER A 24 19.62 -22.57 -17.49
C SER A 24 18.29 -22.62 -18.26
N LEU A 25 17.39 -21.65 -18.02
CA LEU A 25 16.09 -21.57 -18.70
C LEU A 25 16.21 -21.12 -20.16
N VAL A 26 17.14 -20.19 -20.44
CA VAL A 26 17.36 -19.63 -21.78
C VAL A 26 18.35 -20.50 -22.58
N PHE A 27 19.31 -21.14 -21.91
CA PHE A 27 20.35 -21.98 -22.51
C PHE A 27 20.65 -23.18 -21.59
N PRO A 28 20.29 -24.43 -21.95
CA PRO A 28 20.73 -25.60 -21.19
C PRO A 28 22.27 -25.71 -21.25
N LEU A 29 22.92 -25.23 -20.19
CA LEU A 29 24.38 -25.05 -20.09
C LEU A 29 25.18 -26.36 -20.21
N GLU A 30 24.57 -27.51 -19.96
CA GLU A 30 25.21 -28.83 -20.12
C GLU A 30 25.34 -29.26 -21.60
N CYS A 31 24.64 -28.62 -22.54
CA CYS A 31 24.55 -29.06 -23.94
C CYS A 31 25.18 -28.10 -24.96
N ILE A 32 25.65 -26.92 -24.56
CA ILE A 32 26.23 -25.93 -25.49
C ILE A 32 27.72 -25.75 -25.17
N SER A 33 28.53 -26.75 -25.51
CA SER A 33 29.84 -26.42 -26.05
C SER A 33 29.57 -25.80 -27.42
N PHE A 34 29.69 -24.48 -27.58
CA PHE A 34 29.82 -23.92 -28.92
C PHE A 34 31.00 -24.64 -29.55
N ALA A 35 30.75 -25.54 -30.50
CA ALA A 35 31.75 -26.44 -31.09
C ALA A 35 32.92 -25.70 -31.79
N SER A 36 32.86 -24.37 -31.84
CA SER A 36 33.87 -23.47 -32.39
C SER A 36 34.45 -22.47 -31.37
N SER A 37 34.13 -22.56 -30.07
CA SER A 37 34.51 -21.51 -29.12
C SER A 37 35.02 -21.93 -27.71
N GLY A 38 36.12 -22.67 -27.67
CA GLY A 38 37.07 -22.70 -26.51
C GLY A 38 36.51 -23.19 -25.17
N SER A 39 37.19 -22.81 -24.07
CA SER A 39 36.96 -23.31 -22.70
C SER A 39 35.53 -23.12 -22.17
N ARG A 40 35.11 -23.97 -21.22
CA ARG A 40 33.77 -23.93 -20.59
C ARG A 40 33.48 -22.57 -19.96
N PHE A 41 34.46 -22.01 -19.25
CA PHE A 41 34.34 -20.69 -18.64
C PHE A 41 34.10 -19.57 -19.67
N ARG A 42 34.72 -19.64 -20.86
CA ARG A 42 34.54 -18.63 -21.92
C ARG A 42 33.11 -18.61 -22.44
N SER A 43 32.54 -19.78 -22.72
CA SER A 43 31.15 -19.91 -23.16
C SER A 43 30.18 -19.42 -22.08
N TRP A 44 30.45 -19.74 -20.82
CA TRP A 44 29.66 -19.29 -19.68
C TRP A 44 29.69 -17.77 -19.48
N LEU A 45 30.86 -17.14 -19.61
CA LEU A 45 31.02 -15.68 -19.55
C LEU A 45 30.20 -14.97 -20.63
N LEU A 46 30.21 -15.49 -21.86
CA LEU A 46 29.44 -14.95 -22.99
C LEU A 46 27.92 -15.08 -22.74
N VAL A 47 27.46 -16.25 -22.29
CA VAL A 47 26.04 -16.48 -22.00
C VAL A 47 25.56 -15.56 -20.88
N LYS A 48 26.28 -15.47 -19.76
CA LYS A 48 25.92 -14.57 -18.65
C LYS A 48 25.93 -13.10 -19.06
N GLY A 49 26.89 -12.67 -19.89
CA GLY A 49 26.98 -11.30 -20.36
C GLY A 49 25.91 -10.91 -21.39
N LEU A 50 25.50 -11.82 -22.28
CA LEU A 50 24.61 -11.52 -23.42
C LEU A 50 23.14 -11.87 -23.16
N ALA A 51 22.83 -12.90 -22.36
CA ALA A 51 21.45 -13.33 -22.14
C ALA A 51 20.54 -12.23 -21.57
N PRO A 52 20.96 -11.40 -20.59
CA PRO A 52 20.14 -10.30 -20.10
C PRO A 52 19.91 -9.21 -21.16
N LEU A 53 20.92 -8.91 -21.98
CA LEU A 53 20.80 -7.94 -23.08
C LEU A 53 19.79 -8.43 -24.12
N PHE A 54 19.83 -9.73 -24.45
CA PHE A 54 18.84 -10.35 -25.33
C PHE A 54 17.43 -10.26 -24.76
N ALA A 55 17.26 -10.51 -23.46
CA ALA A 55 15.96 -10.37 -22.78
C ALA A 55 15.41 -8.93 -22.85
N ILE A 56 16.27 -7.93 -22.68
CA ILE A 56 15.91 -6.51 -22.81
C ILE A 56 15.47 -6.20 -24.25
N VAL A 57 16.23 -6.66 -25.24
CA VAL A 57 15.88 -6.48 -26.66
C VAL A 57 14.54 -7.13 -26.99
N LEU A 58 14.29 -8.35 -26.51
CA LEU A 58 13.00 -9.02 -26.68
C LEU A 58 11.84 -8.26 -26.00
N ALA A 59 12.04 -7.72 -24.80
CA ALA A 59 11.02 -6.91 -24.11
C ALA A 59 10.71 -5.61 -24.88
N ILE A 60 11.73 -4.95 -25.43
CA ILE A 60 11.57 -3.75 -26.25
C ILE A 60 10.84 -4.11 -27.56
N LEU A 61 11.27 -5.13 -28.28
CA LEU A 61 10.63 -5.58 -29.52
C LEU A 61 9.18 -6.03 -29.28
N GLY A 62 8.91 -6.79 -28.22
CA GLY A 62 7.55 -7.25 -27.89
C GLY A 62 6.59 -6.12 -27.56
N THR A 63 7.05 -5.09 -26.85
CA THR A 63 6.21 -3.92 -26.52
C THR A 63 6.02 -2.96 -27.69
N ILE A 64 7.03 -2.81 -28.54
CA ILE A 64 6.93 -2.05 -29.80
C ILE A 64 5.96 -2.74 -30.75
N THR A 65 6.16 -4.04 -31.03
CA THR A 65 5.29 -4.82 -31.92
C THR A 65 3.84 -4.82 -31.43
N ALA A 66 3.59 -5.10 -30.14
CA ALA A 66 2.24 -5.09 -29.57
C ALA A 66 1.53 -3.71 -29.66
N LYS A 67 2.30 -2.62 -29.68
CA LYS A 67 1.75 -1.26 -29.82
C LYS A 67 1.52 -0.89 -31.28
N CYS A 68 2.46 -1.22 -32.16
CA CYS A 68 2.36 -1.02 -33.60
C CYS A 68 1.25 -1.89 -34.23
N THR A 69 1.01 -3.11 -33.73
CA THR A 69 -0.11 -3.97 -34.19
C THR A 69 -1.47 -3.42 -33.78
N ARG A 70 -1.56 -2.60 -32.72
CA ARG A 70 -2.84 -2.02 -32.23
C ARG A 70 -3.15 -0.64 -32.79
N LEU A 71 -2.12 0.17 -33.09
CA LEU A 71 -2.25 1.60 -33.43
C LEU A 71 -1.65 1.97 -34.80
N GLY A 72 -1.17 0.98 -35.57
CA GLY A 72 -0.48 1.20 -36.83
C GLY A 72 1.02 1.42 -36.65
N TRP A 73 1.79 1.10 -37.70
CA TRP A 73 3.23 1.34 -37.72
C TRP A 73 3.52 2.83 -37.90
N GLY A 74 4.22 3.43 -36.92
CA GLY A 74 4.61 4.83 -36.95
C GLY A 74 5.68 5.14 -35.89
N GLN A 75 6.57 6.08 -36.19
CA GLN A 75 7.72 6.43 -35.33
C GLN A 75 7.28 6.84 -33.91
N GLN A 76 6.17 7.58 -33.79
CA GLN A 76 5.61 7.98 -32.49
C GLN A 76 5.11 6.77 -31.67
N ASN A 77 4.53 5.76 -32.33
CA ASN A 77 4.06 4.54 -31.67
C ASN A 77 5.22 3.66 -31.19
N ALA A 78 6.33 3.62 -31.96
CA ALA A 78 7.55 2.92 -31.57
C ALA A 78 8.22 3.57 -30.34
N ILE A 79 8.39 4.90 -30.34
CA ILE A 79 8.91 5.65 -29.20
C ILE A 79 8.04 5.43 -27.96
N ALA A 80 6.72 5.47 -28.13
CA ALA A 80 5.80 5.24 -27.03
C ALA A 80 5.76 3.77 -26.58
N GLY A 81 6.20 2.82 -27.40
CA GLY A 81 6.43 1.42 -27.05
C GLY A 81 7.69 1.26 -26.19
N LEU A 82 8.78 1.92 -26.60
CA LEU A 82 10.05 1.96 -25.87
C LEU A 82 9.89 2.49 -24.43
N PHE A 83 9.19 3.62 -24.25
CA PHE A 83 8.90 4.15 -22.90
C PHE A 83 8.07 3.19 -22.03
N LYS A 84 7.28 2.30 -22.63
CA LYS A 84 6.50 1.29 -21.90
C LYS A 84 7.36 0.08 -21.51
N ALA A 85 8.39 -0.24 -22.29
CA ALA A 85 9.36 -1.31 -21.99
C ALA A 85 10.38 -0.90 -20.91
N MET A 86 10.67 0.40 -20.83
CA MET A 86 11.74 0.97 -20.01
C MET A 86 11.75 0.52 -18.53
N PRO A 87 10.62 0.48 -17.79
CA PRO A 87 10.65 -0.02 -16.40
C PRO A 87 11.12 -1.47 -16.28
N LEU A 88 10.66 -2.35 -17.18
CA LEU A 88 11.07 -3.75 -17.19
C LEU A 88 12.54 -3.89 -17.58
N ALA A 89 13.00 -3.11 -18.56
CA ALA A 89 14.41 -3.09 -18.97
C ALA A 89 15.34 -2.67 -17.82
N PHE A 90 14.97 -1.64 -17.04
CA PHE A 90 15.76 -1.22 -15.87
C PHE A 90 15.76 -2.25 -14.75
N VAL A 91 14.63 -2.95 -14.51
CA VAL A 91 14.59 -4.05 -13.53
C VAL A 91 15.52 -5.19 -13.94
N ILE A 92 15.53 -5.57 -15.22
CA ILE A 92 16.44 -6.60 -15.75
C ILE A 92 17.90 -6.13 -15.59
N LEU A 93 18.24 -4.92 -16.03
CA LEU A 93 19.60 -4.39 -15.88
C LEU A 93 20.04 -4.40 -14.41
N PHE A 94 19.19 -3.93 -13.50
CA PHE A 94 19.48 -3.87 -12.08
C PHE A 94 19.70 -5.26 -11.44
N LEU A 95 18.87 -6.24 -11.81
CA LEU A 95 18.90 -7.57 -11.22
C LEU A 95 20.14 -8.37 -11.68
N PHE A 96 20.52 -8.28 -12.95
CA PHE A 96 21.65 -9.05 -13.48
C PHE A 96 23.00 -8.36 -13.29
N MET A 97 23.02 -7.06 -13.03
CA MET A 97 24.27 -6.30 -12.91
C MET A 97 25.26 -6.88 -11.88
N PRO A 98 24.88 -7.19 -10.62
CA PRO A 98 25.83 -7.67 -9.61
C PRO A 98 26.44 -9.02 -9.97
N SER A 99 25.61 -9.97 -10.43
CA SER A 99 26.06 -11.31 -10.81
C SER A 99 26.98 -11.29 -12.03
N VAL A 100 26.59 -10.56 -13.09
CA VAL A 100 27.38 -10.48 -14.32
C VAL A 100 28.71 -9.78 -14.04
N SER A 101 28.70 -8.72 -13.24
CA SER A 101 29.92 -8.02 -12.84
C SER A 101 30.86 -8.95 -12.06
N MET A 102 30.36 -9.66 -11.05
CA MET A 102 31.17 -10.62 -10.28
C MET A 102 31.85 -11.66 -11.18
N THR A 103 31.10 -12.22 -12.14
CA THR A 103 31.62 -13.18 -13.13
C THR A 103 32.73 -12.56 -14.01
N ILE A 104 32.54 -11.31 -14.46
CA ILE A 104 33.54 -10.58 -15.24
C ILE A 104 34.82 -10.38 -14.41
N PHE A 105 34.71 -9.96 -13.16
CA PHE A 105 35.87 -9.74 -12.29
C PHE A 105 36.62 -11.04 -11.95
N GLN A 106 35.92 -12.16 -11.79
CA GLN A 106 36.53 -13.48 -11.60
C GLN A 106 37.45 -13.92 -12.75
N SER A 107 37.24 -13.38 -13.96
CA SER A 107 38.08 -13.67 -15.14
C SER A 107 39.55 -13.22 -14.96
N PHE A 108 39.81 -12.34 -14.01
CA PHE A 108 41.14 -11.81 -13.71
C PHE A 108 41.81 -12.48 -12.49
N LEU A 109 41.11 -13.39 -11.80
CA LEU A 109 41.58 -14.00 -10.56
C LEU A 109 42.32 -15.32 -10.84
N CYS A 110 43.64 -15.30 -10.74
CA CYS A 110 44.50 -16.47 -10.92
C CYS A 110 45.11 -16.93 -9.59
N VAL A 111 45.39 -18.23 -9.49
CA VAL A 111 46.10 -18.88 -8.39
C VAL A 111 47.39 -19.49 -8.90
N GLU A 112 48.47 -19.32 -8.15
CA GLU A 112 49.79 -19.85 -8.47
C GLU A 112 50.00 -21.21 -7.79
N TYR A 113 50.60 -22.14 -8.52
CA TYR A 113 51.02 -23.45 -8.02
C TYR A 113 52.52 -23.63 -8.29
N GLN A 114 53.25 -24.05 -7.27
CA GLN A 114 54.66 -24.43 -7.37
C GLN A 114 54.76 -25.92 -7.72
N PHE A 115 55.53 -26.24 -8.76
CA PHE A 115 55.79 -27.63 -9.15
C PHE A 115 57.24 -28.00 -8.79
N ASP A 116 57.39 -28.83 -7.75
CA ASP A 116 58.65 -29.47 -7.42
C ASP A 116 58.77 -30.78 -8.23
N ALA A 117 59.30 -30.68 -9.45
CA ALA A 117 59.73 -31.87 -10.18
C ALA A 117 61.04 -32.37 -9.56
N ARG A 118 61.10 -33.65 -9.18
CA ARG A 118 62.26 -34.25 -8.47
C ARG A 118 63.60 -34.20 -9.22
N ASP A 119 63.64 -33.76 -10.47
CA ASP A 119 64.81 -33.82 -11.36
C ASP A 119 65.08 -32.52 -12.15
N VAL A 120 64.56 -31.35 -11.73
CA VAL A 120 64.79 -30.06 -12.42
C VAL A 120 65.23 -28.99 -11.41
N GLU A 121 66.40 -28.37 -11.66
CA GLU A 121 67.00 -27.32 -10.80
C GLU A 121 66.20 -26.00 -10.77
N ASP A 122 65.23 -25.82 -11.67
CA ASP A 122 64.38 -24.63 -11.75
C ASP A 122 62.95 -24.91 -11.24
N VAL A 123 62.58 -24.30 -10.10
CA VAL A 123 61.20 -24.27 -9.60
C VAL A 123 60.34 -23.45 -10.56
N SER A 124 59.52 -24.12 -11.37
CA SER A 124 58.60 -23.45 -12.30
C SER A 124 57.24 -23.18 -11.64
N THR A 125 56.88 -21.90 -11.55
CA THR A 125 55.58 -21.44 -11.05
C THR A 125 54.58 -21.31 -12.20
N TYR A 126 53.48 -22.08 -12.15
CA TYR A 126 52.38 -21.98 -13.11
C TYR A 126 51.15 -21.40 -12.42
N SER A 127 50.49 -20.44 -13.07
CA SER A 127 49.25 -19.84 -12.57
C SER A 127 48.06 -20.31 -13.41
N TYR A 128 46.94 -20.58 -12.73
CA TYR A 128 45.69 -21.06 -13.32
C TYR A 128 44.54 -20.16 -12.90
N LEU A 129 43.49 -20.08 -13.72
CA LEU A 129 42.30 -19.31 -13.39
C LEU A 129 41.54 -19.99 -12.23
N LEU A 130 41.19 -19.24 -11.17
CA LEU A 130 40.54 -19.82 -9.99
C LEU A 130 39.20 -20.48 -10.31
N SER A 131 38.43 -19.89 -11.23
CA SER A 131 37.10 -20.38 -11.61
C SER A 131 37.14 -21.59 -12.55
N ASP A 132 38.23 -21.79 -13.29
CA ASP A 132 38.43 -22.93 -14.19
C ASP A 132 39.91 -23.27 -14.27
N LEU A 133 40.33 -24.25 -13.46
CA LEU A 133 41.72 -24.70 -13.36
C LEU A 133 42.24 -25.34 -14.67
N HIS A 134 41.40 -25.53 -15.69
CA HIS A 134 41.86 -25.93 -17.02
C HIS A 134 42.55 -24.76 -17.78
N ILE A 135 42.26 -23.51 -17.42
CA ILE A 135 42.81 -22.34 -18.10
C ILE A 135 44.09 -21.89 -17.41
N ARG A 136 45.21 -21.90 -18.16
CA ARG A 136 46.51 -21.41 -17.71
C ARG A 136 46.58 -19.90 -17.87
N CYS A 137 46.85 -19.19 -16.77
CA CYS A 137 47.08 -17.76 -16.76
C CYS A 137 48.51 -17.40 -17.20
N THR A 138 49.51 -18.24 -16.86
CA THR A 138 50.90 -18.10 -17.30
C THR A 138 51.39 -19.35 -18.04
N GLU A 139 52.10 -19.14 -19.15
CA GLU A 139 52.71 -20.17 -19.98
C GLU A 139 54.16 -19.74 -20.29
N GLY A 140 55.14 -20.39 -19.66
CA GLY A 140 56.57 -20.14 -19.92
C GLY A 140 57.04 -18.69 -19.66
N GLY A 141 56.50 -18.02 -18.64
CA GLY A 141 56.82 -16.61 -18.33
C GLY A 141 56.01 -15.57 -19.12
N TYR A 142 55.16 -16.00 -20.06
CA TYR A 142 54.22 -15.15 -20.81
C TYR A 142 52.76 -15.42 -20.38
N SER A 143 51.84 -14.50 -20.67
CA SER A 143 50.41 -14.73 -20.39
C SER A 143 49.82 -15.74 -21.39
N GLY A 144 49.12 -16.75 -20.87
CA GLY A 144 48.55 -17.83 -21.70
C GLY A 144 47.60 -17.28 -22.78
N ALA A 145 47.69 -17.80 -24.00
CA ALA A 145 46.93 -17.30 -25.15
C ALA A 145 45.39 -17.36 -24.92
N GLU A 146 44.91 -18.48 -24.37
CA GLU A 146 43.48 -18.65 -24.02
C GLU A 146 43.03 -17.68 -22.92
N HIS A 147 43.88 -17.40 -21.93
CA HIS A 147 43.57 -16.43 -20.87
C HIS A 147 43.51 -15.00 -21.40
N ASN A 148 44.37 -14.64 -22.36
CA ASN A 148 44.33 -13.33 -23.01
C ASN A 148 43.00 -13.10 -23.76
N VAL A 149 42.45 -14.12 -24.41
CA VAL A 149 41.12 -14.03 -25.05
C VAL A 149 40.03 -13.79 -24.01
N VAL A 150 40.06 -14.52 -22.89
CA VAL A 150 39.10 -14.34 -21.79
C VAL A 150 39.22 -12.94 -21.18
N LYS A 151 40.44 -12.43 -20.96
CA LYS A 151 40.69 -11.06 -20.49
C LYS A 151 40.12 -10.01 -21.44
N LEU A 152 40.27 -10.20 -22.76
CA LEU A 152 39.75 -9.27 -23.76
C LEU A 152 38.22 -9.19 -23.71
N ILE A 153 37.55 -10.35 -23.64
CA ILE A 153 36.08 -10.42 -23.51
C ILE A 153 35.64 -9.79 -22.19
N ALA A 154 36.30 -10.12 -21.08
CA ALA A 154 36.00 -9.55 -19.78
C ALA A 154 36.19 -8.03 -19.76
N ALA A 155 37.28 -7.51 -20.35
CA ALA A 155 37.52 -6.07 -20.48
C ALA A 155 36.41 -5.37 -21.27
N ALA A 156 35.96 -5.94 -22.39
CA ALA A 156 34.82 -5.41 -23.14
C ALA A 156 33.54 -5.38 -22.29
N PHE A 157 33.28 -6.44 -21.52
CA PHE A 157 32.11 -6.50 -20.64
C PHE A 157 32.19 -5.57 -19.42
N ILE A 158 33.38 -5.19 -18.92
CA ILE A 158 33.52 -4.14 -17.90
C ILE A 158 32.91 -2.82 -18.39
N PHE A 159 33.19 -2.44 -19.64
CA PHE A 159 32.64 -1.22 -20.23
C PHE A 159 31.13 -1.27 -20.43
N ILE A 160 30.57 -2.45 -20.73
CA ILE A 160 29.13 -2.61 -20.95
C ILE A 160 28.37 -2.66 -19.63
N TRP A 161 28.87 -3.42 -18.65
CA TRP A 161 28.14 -3.75 -17.43
C TRP A 161 28.44 -2.78 -16.28
N PRO A 162 29.52 -2.96 -15.47
CA PRO A 162 29.76 -2.12 -14.30
C PRO A 162 29.97 -0.64 -14.63
N VAL A 163 30.54 -0.30 -15.79
CA VAL A 163 30.70 1.10 -16.21
C VAL A 163 29.49 1.58 -17.01
N GLY A 164 29.11 0.83 -18.04
CA GLY A 164 28.07 1.24 -18.99
C GLY A 164 26.68 1.35 -18.37
N VAL A 165 26.28 0.41 -17.52
CA VAL A 165 24.97 0.47 -16.85
C VAL A 165 24.91 1.63 -15.86
N VAL A 166 25.95 1.80 -15.03
CA VAL A 166 26.01 2.93 -14.08
C VAL A 166 25.96 4.26 -14.83
N ALA A 167 26.74 4.41 -15.90
CA ALA A 167 26.74 5.61 -16.72
C ALA A 167 25.37 5.86 -17.38
N LEU A 168 24.76 4.82 -17.97
CA LEU A 168 23.44 4.90 -18.60
C LEU A 168 22.37 5.37 -17.61
N LEU A 169 22.29 4.75 -16.44
CA LEU A 169 21.31 5.10 -15.41
C LEU A 169 21.55 6.51 -14.87
N THR A 170 22.81 6.92 -14.72
CA THR A 170 23.20 8.28 -14.34
C THR A 170 22.74 9.30 -15.37
N VAL A 171 23.05 9.10 -16.64
CA VAL A 171 22.63 10.00 -17.72
C VAL A 171 21.11 10.12 -17.77
N VAL A 172 20.40 8.99 -17.75
CA VAL A 172 18.93 8.97 -17.80
C VAL A 172 18.31 9.71 -16.60
N LEU A 173 18.84 9.51 -15.39
CA LEU A 173 18.36 10.22 -14.19
C LEU A 173 18.71 11.71 -14.22
N MET A 174 19.91 12.08 -14.69
CA MET A 174 20.32 13.48 -14.81
C MET A 174 19.48 14.23 -15.84
N LEU A 175 19.11 13.60 -16.96
CA LEU A 175 18.16 14.16 -17.93
C LEU A 175 16.76 14.33 -17.33
N ALA A 176 16.36 13.42 -16.43
CA ALA A 176 15.08 13.52 -15.72
C ALA A 176 15.10 14.52 -14.55
N ARG A 177 16.28 14.94 -14.05
CA ARG A 177 16.47 15.74 -12.82
C ARG A 177 15.56 16.96 -12.73
N VAL A 178 15.55 17.81 -13.76
CA VAL A 178 14.75 19.04 -13.76
C VAL A 178 13.25 18.72 -13.66
N SER A 179 12.80 17.64 -14.29
CA SER A 179 11.41 17.19 -14.22
C SER A 179 11.07 16.53 -12.88
N LEU A 180 12.02 15.81 -12.27
CA LEU A 180 11.87 15.18 -10.96
C LEU A 180 11.77 16.22 -9.84
N LEU A 181 12.71 17.17 -9.80
CA LEU A 181 12.70 18.26 -8.81
C LEU A 181 11.45 19.15 -8.97
N ALA A 182 11.00 19.38 -10.20
CA ALA A 182 9.76 20.10 -10.48
C ALA A 182 8.48 19.26 -10.29
N ARG A 183 8.59 18.00 -9.84
CA ARG A 183 7.48 17.03 -9.65
C ARG A 183 6.56 16.88 -10.88
N LYS A 184 7.14 16.98 -12.09
CA LYS A 184 6.43 16.86 -13.36
C LYS A 184 6.40 15.41 -13.85
N VAL A 185 5.21 14.91 -14.13
CA VAL A 185 5.00 13.56 -14.71
C VAL A 185 5.28 13.55 -16.22
N THR A 186 6.53 13.29 -16.61
CA THR A 186 6.91 13.05 -18.00
C THR A 186 6.98 11.55 -18.32
N PRO A 187 6.89 11.13 -19.61
CA PRO A 187 7.07 9.73 -19.99
C PRO A 187 8.40 9.12 -19.50
N LEU A 188 9.47 9.93 -19.48
CA LEU A 188 10.78 9.54 -18.96
C LEU A 188 10.74 9.33 -17.44
N VAL A 189 10.16 10.26 -16.68
CA VAL A 189 9.99 10.14 -15.21
C VAL A 189 9.15 8.92 -14.83
N ARG A 190 8.15 8.57 -15.66
CA ARG A 190 7.34 7.36 -15.49
C ARG A 190 8.14 6.10 -15.79
N GLY A 191 8.99 6.12 -16.82
CA GLY A 191 9.87 5.02 -17.19
C GLY A 191 10.96 4.73 -16.14
N THR A 192 11.50 5.78 -15.52
CA THR A 192 12.54 5.70 -14.48
C THR A 192 11.98 5.52 -13.06
N ARG A 193 10.66 5.36 -12.91
CA ARG A 193 9.98 5.26 -11.61
C ARG A 193 10.60 4.23 -10.68
N PHE A 194 11.12 3.13 -11.22
CA PHE A 194 11.79 2.09 -10.42
C PHE A 194 12.99 2.65 -9.62
N LEU A 195 13.76 3.57 -10.18
CA LEU A 195 15.02 4.04 -9.58
C LEU A 195 14.83 5.09 -8.48
N HIS A 196 13.78 5.91 -8.55
CA HIS A 196 13.62 7.06 -7.64
C HIS A 196 12.40 6.97 -6.71
N ARG A 197 11.46 6.07 -6.96
CA ARG A 197 10.17 6.03 -6.24
C ARG A 197 10.29 5.81 -4.73
N GLU A 198 11.29 5.04 -4.32
CA GLU A 198 11.46 4.62 -2.92
C GLU A 198 12.24 5.66 -2.09
N TYR A 199 12.89 6.60 -2.76
CA TYR A 199 13.72 7.62 -2.16
C TYR A 199 13.00 8.97 -2.05
N GLU A 200 13.52 9.84 -1.20
CA GLU A 200 13.14 11.24 -1.17
C GLU A 200 13.56 11.95 -2.46
N VAL A 201 12.81 13.00 -2.85
CA VAL A 201 13.02 13.69 -4.14
C VAL A 201 14.41 14.33 -4.22
N ASP A 202 14.97 14.76 -3.09
CA ASP A 202 16.29 15.36 -3.00
C ASP A 202 17.42 14.33 -3.12
N CYS A 203 17.13 13.06 -2.81
CA CYS A 203 18.05 11.92 -2.87
C CYS A 203 17.75 10.98 -4.06
N PHE A 204 17.24 11.50 -5.19
CA PHE A 204 16.88 10.67 -6.36
C PHE A 204 18.03 9.87 -6.98
N TYR A 205 19.29 10.24 -6.69
CA TYR A 205 20.51 9.59 -7.18
C TYR A 205 20.97 8.43 -6.28
N TRP A 206 20.29 8.17 -5.16
CA TRP A 206 20.74 7.19 -4.16
C TRP A 206 20.89 5.77 -4.73
N GLU A 207 19.98 5.35 -5.61
CA GLU A 207 20.08 4.05 -6.27
C GLU A 207 21.40 3.86 -7.05
N ILE A 208 21.96 4.96 -7.59
CA ILE A 208 23.24 4.92 -8.29
C ILE A 208 24.38 4.71 -7.30
N LEU A 209 24.35 5.37 -6.14
CA LEU A 209 25.34 5.16 -5.09
C LEU A 209 25.31 3.73 -4.57
N GLU A 210 24.12 3.18 -4.38
CA GLU A 210 23.92 1.79 -3.99
C GLU A 210 24.45 0.81 -5.06
N LEU A 211 24.23 1.10 -6.34
CA LEU A 211 24.79 0.31 -7.42
C LEU A 211 26.32 0.38 -7.45
N ILE A 212 26.91 1.58 -7.37
CA ILE A 212 28.36 1.78 -7.28
C ILE A 212 28.93 0.98 -6.10
N ARG A 213 28.30 1.06 -4.93
CA ARG A 213 28.69 0.32 -3.72
C ARG A 213 28.74 -1.19 -3.96
N ARG A 214 27.70 -1.75 -4.59
CA ARG A 214 27.63 -3.17 -4.97
C ARG A 214 28.75 -3.53 -5.94
N THR A 215 28.96 -2.74 -6.99
CA THR A 215 30.04 -2.99 -7.97
C THR A 215 31.41 -2.99 -7.31
N PHE A 216 31.63 -2.04 -6.38
CA PHE A 216 32.89 -1.85 -5.69
C PHE A 216 33.24 -3.06 -4.84
N LEU A 217 32.30 -3.46 -3.98
CA LEU A 217 32.46 -4.62 -3.10
C LEU A 217 32.54 -5.94 -3.87
N SER A 218 31.85 -6.07 -5.00
CA SER A 218 31.88 -7.29 -5.81
C SER A 218 33.14 -7.47 -6.66
N GLY A 219 33.93 -6.42 -6.91
CA GLY A 219 34.93 -6.52 -7.96
C GLY A 219 36.00 -5.44 -8.10
N TRP A 220 35.66 -4.15 -7.97
CA TRP A 220 36.69 -3.11 -8.15
C TRP A 220 37.85 -3.23 -7.14
N VAL A 221 37.57 -3.75 -5.95
CA VAL A 221 38.59 -4.06 -4.93
C VAL A 221 39.66 -5.05 -5.44
N LEU A 222 39.30 -5.97 -6.35
CA LEU A 222 40.24 -6.94 -6.94
C LEU A 222 41.26 -6.29 -7.87
N PHE A 223 40.92 -5.16 -8.50
CA PHE A 223 41.83 -4.41 -9.37
C PHE A 223 42.77 -3.48 -8.61
N ILE A 224 42.31 -2.93 -7.48
CA ILE A 224 43.08 -1.95 -6.70
C ILE A 224 44.24 -2.64 -5.95
N PHE A 225 44.00 -3.84 -5.43
CA PHE A 225 44.99 -4.59 -4.66
C PHE A 225 45.31 -5.90 -5.38
N SER A 226 46.58 -6.27 -5.47
CA SER A 226 47.02 -7.52 -6.13
C SER A 226 46.61 -8.77 -5.35
N THR A 227 46.72 -9.95 -5.98
CA THR A 227 46.41 -11.27 -5.39
C THR A 227 47.19 -11.54 -4.11
N GLU A 228 48.43 -11.07 -4.05
CA GLU A 228 49.31 -11.14 -2.87
C GLU A 228 48.76 -10.38 -1.65
N GLN A 229 47.93 -9.36 -1.86
CA GLN A 229 47.44 -8.48 -0.80
C GLN A 229 45.98 -8.79 -0.42
N THR A 230 45.65 -10.07 -0.27
CA THR A 230 44.28 -10.52 0.02
C THR A 230 43.74 -9.96 1.34
N PHE A 231 44.58 -9.81 2.37
CA PHE A 231 44.18 -9.19 3.64
C PHE A 231 43.81 -7.70 3.46
N LEU A 232 44.60 -6.93 2.71
CA LEU A 232 44.35 -5.49 2.49
C LEU A 232 43.05 -5.25 1.71
N ARG A 233 42.70 -6.15 0.78
CA ARG A 233 41.40 -6.15 0.09
C ARG A 233 40.23 -6.18 1.07
N LEU A 234 40.28 -7.06 2.08
CA LEU A 234 39.23 -7.19 3.09
C LEU A 234 39.15 -5.95 3.98
N VAL A 235 40.29 -5.36 4.36
CA VAL A 235 40.34 -4.11 5.13
C VAL A 235 39.71 -2.96 4.36
N ALA A 236 40.05 -2.78 3.08
CA ALA A 236 39.48 -1.73 2.24
C ALA A 236 37.96 -1.91 2.05
N ALA A 237 37.50 -3.14 1.83
CA ALA A 237 36.08 -3.46 1.72
C ALA A 237 35.32 -3.19 3.02
N LEU A 238 35.92 -3.49 4.17
CA LEU A 238 35.37 -3.20 5.49
C LEU A 238 35.25 -1.68 5.73
N LEU A 239 36.33 -0.92 5.50
CA LEU A 239 36.33 0.54 5.65
C LEU A 239 35.27 1.20 4.75
N TYR A 240 35.17 0.76 3.50
CA TYR A 240 34.16 1.24 2.58
C TYR A 240 32.73 0.90 3.04
N SER A 241 32.52 -0.31 3.56
CA SER A 241 31.21 -0.74 4.09
C SER A 241 30.79 0.06 5.32
N VAL A 242 31.74 0.39 6.21
CA VAL A 242 31.50 1.26 7.37
C VAL A 242 31.20 2.70 6.92
N ALA A 243 31.96 3.24 5.97
CA ALA A 243 31.70 4.57 5.42
C ALA A 243 30.30 4.67 4.78
N ALA A 244 29.90 3.64 4.01
CA ALA A 244 28.56 3.57 3.43
C ALA A 244 27.46 3.45 4.49
N LEU A 245 27.70 2.74 5.60
CA LEU A 245 26.76 2.69 6.73
C LEU A 245 26.59 4.05 7.39
N VAL A 246 27.70 4.75 7.67
CA VAL A 246 27.66 6.10 8.24
C VAL A 246 26.91 7.05 7.32
N LEU A 247 27.18 6.99 6.02
CA LEU A 247 26.48 7.80 5.01
C LEU A 247 24.97 7.52 4.98
N LEU A 248 24.57 6.25 5.05
CA LEU A 248 23.16 5.85 5.08
C LEU A 248 22.45 6.36 6.34
N LEU A 249 23.11 6.28 7.50
CA LEU A 249 22.55 6.71 8.79
C LEU A 249 22.43 8.24 8.91
N THR A 250 23.31 9.00 8.25
CA THR A 250 23.28 10.47 8.26
C THR A 250 22.30 11.06 7.25
N ILE A 251 22.31 10.56 6.00
CA ILE A 251 21.49 11.14 4.92
C ILE A 251 20.03 10.71 5.01
N ARG A 252 19.75 9.48 5.47
CA ARG A 252 18.37 8.91 5.53
C ARG A 252 17.57 9.15 4.23
N PRO A 253 17.96 8.49 3.13
CA PRO A 253 17.47 8.78 1.77
C PRO A 253 16.12 8.16 1.39
N TYR A 254 15.64 7.15 2.12
CA TYR A 254 14.38 6.44 1.86
C TYR A 254 13.18 7.24 2.36
N ARG A 255 12.07 7.18 1.62
CA ARG A 255 10.85 7.88 2.02
C ARG A 255 10.17 7.26 3.26
N ARG A 256 10.34 5.96 3.48
CA ARG A 256 9.74 5.22 4.61
C ARG A 256 10.80 4.93 5.65
N SER A 257 10.46 5.18 6.92
CA SER A 257 11.35 4.88 8.05
C SER A 257 11.64 3.39 8.20
N GLU A 258 10.71 2.51 7.79
CA GLU A 258 10.91 1.07 7.78
C GLU A 258 12.06 0.65 6.86
N ASP A 259 12.02 1.14 5.62
CA ASP A 259 13.01 0.82 4.59
C ASP A 259 14.41 1.32 5.02
N HIS A 260 14.48 2.44 5.76
CA HIS A 260 15.72 2.91 6.40
C HIS A 260 16.32 1.91 7.38
N PHE A 261 15.52 1.41 8.33
CA PHE A 261 16.01 0.46 9.32
C PHE A 261 16.41 -0.86 8.66
N LEU A 262 15.67 -1.28 7.64
CA LEU A 262 15.98 -2.47 6.87
C LEU A 262 17.32 -2.33 6.13
N ALA A 263 17.51 -1.22 5.40
CA ALA A 263 18.75 -0.94 4.69
C ALA A 263 19.95 -0.85 5.64
N ALA A 264 19.79 -0.18 6.79
CA ALA A 264 20.83 -0.08 7.81
C ALA A 264 21.19 -1.46 8.40
N GLY A 265 20.18 -2.30 8.65
CA GLY A 265 20.37 -3.67 9.11
C GLY A 265 21.15 -4.51 8.10
N CYS A 266 20.77 -4.46 6.81
CA CYS A 266 21.50 -5.15 5.73
C CYS A 266 22.97 -4.70 5.65
N GLN A 267 23.22 -3.40 5.75
CA GLN A 267 24.57 -2.86 5.70
C GLN A 267 25.41 -3.28 6.92
N LEU A 268 24.79 -3.41 8.10
CA LEU A 268 25.43 -3.92 9.31
C LEU A 268 25.79 -5.41 9.20
N VAL A 269 24.93 -6.23 8.55
CA VAL A 269 25.25 -7.64 8.22
C VAL A 269 26.49 -7.73 7.32
N ILE A 270 26.61 -6.85 6.32
CA ILE A 270 27.78 -6.81 5.42
C ILE A 270 29.05 -6.47 6.20
N VAL A 271 29.01 -5.50 7.11
CA VAL A 271 30.15 -5.13 7.96
C VAL A 271 30.61 -6.33 8.81
N PHE A 272 29.69 -7.00 9.50
CA PHE A 272 30.03 -8.19 10.28
C PHE A 272 30.58 -9.33 9.41
N SER A 273 30.03 -9.51 8.22
CA SER A 273 30.51 -10.52 7.27
C SER A 273 31.97 -10.26 6.85
N PHE A 274 32.35 -8.99 6.61
CA PHE A 274 33.75 -8.65 6.32
C PHE A 274 34.67 -8.79 7.53
N ILE A 275 34.21 -8.47 8.74
CA ILE A 275 34.97 -8.73 9.98
C ILE A 275 35.24 -10.23 10.11
N GLY A 276 34.23 -11.07 9.91
CA GLY A 276 34.37 -12.51 9.97
C GLY A 276 35.28 -13.08 8.87
N ALA A 277 35.14 -12.61 7.63
CA ALA A 277 36.02 -13.00 6.52
C ALA A 277 37.49 -12.64 6.80
N MET A 278 37.73 -11.46 7.38
CA MET A 278 39.06 -11.03 7.82
C MET A 278 39.63 -11.93 8.90
N LEU A 279 38.84 -12.31 9.92
CA LEU A 279 39.28 -13.23 10.98
C LEU A 279 39.59 -14.63 10.44
N ILE A 280 38.77 -15.16 9.53
CA ILE A 280 39.01 -16.45 8.87
C ILE A 280 40.31 -16.40 8.07
N ARG A 281 40.49 -15.34 7.26
CA ARG A 281 41.69 -15.18 6.45
C ARG A 281 42.95 -15.05 7.31
N LEU A 282 42.87 -14.28 8.39
CA LEU A 282 43.95 -14.14 9.35
C LEU A 282 44.31 -15.50 9.97
N PHE A 283 43.31 -16.28 10.39
CA PHE A 283 43.55 -17.62 10.94
C PHE A 283 44.24 -18.54 9.93
N GLU A 284 43.81 -18.55 8.66
CA GLU A 284 44.42 -19.35 7.60
C GLU A 284 45.90 -18.95 7.37
N GLU A 285 46.20 -17.66 7.24
CA GLU A 285 47.57 -17.17 7.04
C GLU A 285 48.49 -17.44 8.25
N PHE A 286 47.99 -17.32 9.47
CA PHE A 286 48.78 -17.68 10.66
C PHE A 286 49.03 -19.20 10.73
N SER A 287 48.08 -20.03 10.28
CA SER A 287 48.20 -21.49 10.29
C SER A 287 49.21 -22.04 9.29
N THR A 288 49.53 -21.30 8.22
CA THR A 288 50.57 -21.70 7.26
C THR A 288 51.97 -21.34 7.75
N VAL A 289 52.11 -20.25 8.51
CA VAL A 289 53.42 -19.73 8.97
C VAL A 289 53.83 -20.28 10.34
N TYR A 290 52.88 -20.51 11.25
CA TYR A 290 53.17 -20.88 12.64
C TYR A 290 52.59 -22.25 13.01
N SER A 291 53.19 -22.90 14.01
CA SER A 291 52.65 -24.16 14.56
C SER A 291 51.24 -23.96 15.13
N THR A 292 50.39 -24.98 14.96
CA THR A 292 48.97 -24.94 15.37
C THR A 292 48.76 -24.58 16.85
N ALA A 293 49.71 -24.95 17.73
CA ALA A 293 49.66 -24.60 19.16
C ALA A 293 49.76 -23.09 19.40
N VAL A 294 50.65 -22.39 18.68
CA VAL A 294 50.84 -20.94 18.81
C VAL A 294 49.61 -20.20 18.25
N VAL A 295 49.09 -20.67 17.11
CA VAL A 295 47.89 -20.07 16.49
C VAL A 295 46.67 -20.20 17.42
N HIS A 296 46.46 -21.36 18.03
CA HIS A 296 45.37 -21.57 18.99
C HIS A 296 45.51 -20.71 20.25
N GLN A 297 46.75 -20.39 20.66
CA GLN A 297 47.00 -19.54 21.82
C GLN A 297 46.77 -18.05 21.53
N VAL A 298 47.19 -17.57 20.35
CA VAL A 298 47.07 -16.16 19.96
C VAL A 298 45.66 -15.80 19.50
N MET A 299 45.08 -16.61 18.61
CA MET A 299 43.76 -16.34 18.03
C MET A 299 42.62 -16.92 18.86
N VAL A 300 42.89 -17.79 19.85
CA VAL A 300 41.91 -18.48 20.72
C VAL A 300 41.01 -19.51 19.98
N PHE A 301 40.86 -19.37 18.66
CA PHE A 301 40.08 -20.28 17.83
C PHE A 301 40.84 -21.57 17.50
N ARG A 302 40.13 -22.71 17.53
CA ARG A 302 40.67 -24.04 17.22
C ARG A 302 40.63 -24.41 15.73
N SER A 303 39.82 -23.69 14.95
CA SER A 303 39.62 -23.92 13.52
C SER A 303 38.91 -22.72 12.88
N ALA A 304 39.01 -22.59 11.56
CA ALA A 304 38.24 -21.61 10.80
C ALA A 304 36.72 -21.79 10.97
N THR A 305 36.25 -23.03 11.19
CA THR A 305 34.83 -23.33 11.46
C THR A 305 34.36 -22.80 12.81
N ALA A 306 35.25 -22.73 13.81
CA ALA A 306 34.95 -22.13 15.11
C ALA A 306 34.73 -20.60 15.01
N ILE A 307 35.25 -19.95 13.97
CA ILE A 307 35.01 -18.53 13.66
C ILE A 307 33.75 -18.37 12.81
N ALA A 308 33.59 -19.22 11.80
CA ALA A 308 32.46 -19.13 10.87
C ALA A 308 31.10 -19.40 11.56
N ASN A 309 31.01 -20.41 12.43
CA ASN A 309 29.74 -20.80 13.05
C ASN A 309 29.09 -19.69 13.90
N PRO A 310 29.80 -19.01 14.83
CA PRO A 310 29.24 -17.88 15.58
C PRO A 310 28.82 -16.71 14.68
N LEU A 311 29.59 -16.42 13.64
CA LEU A 311 29.26 -15.36 12.69
C LEU A 311 27.96 -15.66 11.95
N LEU A 312 27.78 -16.91 11.51
CA LEU A 312 26.55 -17.36 10.85
C LEU A 312 25.35 -17.33 11.79
N PHE A 313 25.54 -17.73 13.04
CA PHE A 313 24.48 -17.63 14.04
C PHE A 313 24.08 -16.17 14.30
N LEU A 314 25.07 -15.27 14.36
CA LEU A 314 24.84 -13.83 14.50
C LEU A 314 24.07 -13.26 13.30
N THR A 315 24.45 -13.59 12.07
CA THR A 315 23.73 -13.11 10.88
C THR A 315 22.29 -13.64 10.83
N MET A 316 22.06 -14.91 11.18
CA MET A 316 20.71 -15.47 11.25
C MET A 316 19.85 -14.80 12.33
N ILE A 317 20.41 -14.54 13.52
CA ILE A 317 19.72 -13.78 14.58
C ILE A 317 19.36 -12.37 14.09
N MET A 318 20.30 -11.68 13.46
CA MET A 318 20.06 -10.34 12.96
C MET A 318 18.94 -10.31 11.92
N VAL A 319 18.92 -11.25 10.98
CA VAL A 319 17.84 -11.38 9.99
C VAL A 319 16.49 -11.65 10.67
N LEU A 320 16.45 -12.56 11.64
CA LEU A 320 15.23 -12.85 12.42
C LEU A 320 14.75 -11.62 13.20
N LEU A 321 15.65 -10.86 13.80
CA LEU A 321 15.34 -9.63 14.51
C LEU A 321 14.81 -8.56 13.54
N MET A 322 15.40 -8.40 12.36
CA MET A 322 14.92 -7.48 11.34
C MET A 322 13.51 -7.86 10.87
N LEU A 323 13.26 -9.15 10.62
CA LEU A 323 11.92 -9.65 10.27
C LEU A 323 10.91 -9.39 11.40
N LEU A 324 11.29 -9.64 12.66
CA LEU A 324 10.45 -9.36 13.82
C LEU A 324 10.11 -7.87 13.91
N ILE A 325 11.12 -6.99 13.81
CA ILE A 325 10.93 -5.53 13.83
C ILE A 325 9.97 -5.14 12.71
N MET A 326 10.16 -5.63 11.48
CA MET A 326 9.26 -5.37 10.37
C MET A 326 7.82 -5.86 10.65
N THR A 327 7.64 -7.07 11.19
CA THR A 327 6.30 -7.54 11.55
C THR A 327 5.65 -6.67 12.63
N VAL A 328 6.42 -6.18 13.59
CA VAL A 328 5.93 -5.27 14.65
C VAL A 328 5.54 -3.93 14.06
N ILE A 329 6.33 -3.36 13.15
CA ILE A 329 6.00 -2.08 12.52
C ILE A 329 4.76 -2.24 11.65
N ILE A 330 4.69 -3.26 10.80
CA ILE A 330 3.48 -3.57 10.00
C ILE A 330 2.26 -3.74 10.91
N HIS A 331 2.40 -4.46 12.03
CA HIS A 331 1.31 -4.63 12.98
C HIS A 331 0.89 -3.31 13.65
N LYS A 332 1.84 -2.42 13.98
CA LYS A 332 1.53 -1.07 14.46
C LYS A 332 0.81 -0.24 13.39
N GLU A 333 1.25 -0.29 12.14
CA GLU A 333 0.58 0.41 11.03
C GLU A 333 -0.83 -0.12 10.73
N THR A 334 -1.10 -1.42 10.95
CA THR A 334 -2.47 -1.94 10.83
C THR A 334 -3.42 -1.39 11.89
N LYS A 335 -2.88 -0.87 13.01
CA LYS A 335 -3.68 -0.23 14.07
C LYS A 335 -3.87 1.27 13.83
N LEU A 336 -3.15 1.88 12.90
CA LEU A 336 -3.42 3.26 12.52
C LEU A 336 -4.74 3.32 11.76
N LEU A 337 -5.64 4.20 12.22
CA LEU A 337 -6.89 4.55 11.55
C LEU A 337 -6.54 5.33 10.27
N ALA A 338 -5.97 4.66 9.27
CA ALA A 338 -5.69 5.23 7.97
C ALA A 338 -6.67 4.66 6.94
N ILE A 339 -7.21 5.52 6.08
CA ILE A 339 -8.06 5.10 4.97
C ILE A 339 -7.22 4.26 4.01
N ARG A 340 -7.76 3.10 3.62
CA ARG A 340 -7.14 2.17 2.68
C ARG A 340 -8.09 1.88 1.52
N LEU A 341 -7.51 1.64 0.35
CA LEU A 341 -8.26 1.17 -0.81
C LEU A 341 -8.66 -0.28 -0.61
N GLU A 342 -9.92 -0.63 -0.87
CA GLU A 342 -10.40 -2.00 -0.70
C GLU A 342 -9.72 -3.00 -1.66
N ALA A 343 -9.39 -2.56 -2.87
CA ALA A 343 -8.80 -3.43 -3.89
C ALA A 343 -7.34 -3.85 -3.58
N THR A 344 -6.56 -2.97 -2.93
CA THR A 344 -5.11 -3.17 -2.74
C THR A 344 -4.68 -3.24 -1.29
N GLY A 345 -5.51 -2.77 -0.34
CA GLY A 345 -5.14 -2.65 1.08
C GLY A 345 -4.07 -1.59 1.39
N ALA A 346 -3.62 -0.86 0.36
CA ALA A 346 -2.63 0.21 0.47
C ALA A 346 -3.30 1.57 0.76
N PRO A 347 -2.57 2.53 1.35
CA PRO A 347 -3.06 3.92 1.44
C PRO A 347 -3.28 4.50 0.03
N PRO A 348 -4.31 5.34 -0.16
CA PRO A 348 -4.57 5.97 -1.45
C PRO A 348 -3.44 6.93 -1.83
N ALA A 349 -3.18 7.05 -3.14
CA ALA A 349 -2.21 7.99 -3.67
C ALA A 349 -2.80 9.41 -3.65
N LEU A 350 -2.05 10.36 -3.10
CA LEU A 350 -2.47 11.75 -2.90
C LEU A 350 -1.65 12.67 -3.81
N ASN A 351 -1.72 12.44 -5.12
CA ASN A 351 -1.03 13.25 -6.10
C ASN A 351 -1.91 14.44 -6.53
N LEU A 352 -1.32 15.62 -6.67
CA LEU A 352 -2.00 16.85 -7.12
C LEU A 352 -1.65 17.19 -8.58
N CYS A 353 -2.57 17.83 -9.31
CA CYS A 353 -2.29 18.34 -10.65
C CYS A 353 -1.48 19.65 -10.61
N LYS A 354 -0.85 20.00 -11.73
CA LYS A 354 -0.01 21.20 -11.86
C LYS A 354 -0.79 22.47 -11.49
N GLY A 355 -0.25 23.26 -10.54
CA GLY A 355 -0.85 24.51 -10.07
C GLY A 355 -1.84 24.34 -8.90
N GLN A 356 -2.10 23.12 -8.46
CA GLN A 356 -2.87 22.83 -7.25
C GLN A 356 -1.94 22.57 -6.07
N LYS A 357 -2.23 23.20 -4.92
CA LYS A 357 -1.51 23.02 -3.65
C LYS A 357 -2.33 22.21 -2.65
N TRP A 358 -3.66 22.25 -2.76
CA TRP A 358 -4.58 21.72 -1.75
C TRP A 358 -5.51 20.67 -2.36
N HIS A 359 -5.73 19.57 -1.63
CA HIS A 359 -6.68 18.53 -2.04
C HIS A 359 -8.11 18.96 -1.73
N LEU A 360 -8.31 19.61 -0.58
CA LEU A 360 -9.62 20.02 -0.09
C LEU A 360 -9.54 21.44 0.46
N PHE A 361 -10.51 22.27 0.08
CA PHE A 361 -10.76 23.59 0.66
C PHE A 361 -12.00 23.51 1.56
N LEU A 362 -11.87 23.92 2.82
CA LEU A 362 -12.98 23.94 3.79
C LEU A 362 -13.58 25.35 3.90
N SER A 363 -14.62 25.61 3.12
CA SER A 363 -15.38 26.86 3.18
C SER A 363 -16.36 26.81 4.34
N HIS A 364 -16.32 27.80 5.22
CA HIS A 364 -17.14 27.82 6.45
C HIS A 364 -17.40 29.23 6.97
N THR A 365 -18.45 29.38 7.76
CA THR A 365 -18.70 30.61 8.51
C THR A 365 -17.97 30.57 9.85
N TRP A 366 -17.19 31.62 10.13
CA TRP A 366 -16.40 31.70 11.36
C TRP A 366 -17.23 31.62 12.65
N SER A 367 -18.46 32.15 12.66
CA SER A 367 -19.29 32.19 13.86
C SER A 367 -19.81 30.82 14.33
N THR A 368 -20.06 29.88 13.40
CA THR A 368 -20.81 28.65 13.70
C THR A 368 -20.15 27.37 13.17
N GLY A 369 -19.18 27.44 12.25
CA GLY A 369 -18.58 26.27 11.59
C GLY A 369 -17.09 26.05 11.85
N GLN A 370 -16.42 26.93 12.59
CA GLN A 370 -14.96 26.91 12.74
C GLN A 370 -14.44 25.64 13.42
N ASP A 371 -15.06 25.24 14.53
CA ASP A 371 -14.63 24.08 15.33
C ASP A 371 -14.84 22.75 14.60
N ALA A 372 -15.95 22.61 13.88
CA ALA A 372 -16.26 21.46 13.05
C ALA A 372 -15.24 21.31 11.92
N ASN A 373 -14.93 22.39 11.19
CA ASN A 373 -13.95 22.33 10.09
C ASN A 373 -12.52 22.10 10.57
N ALA A 374 -12.12 22.66 11.72
CA ALA A 374 -10.85 22.32 12.36
C ALA A 374 -10.78 20.82 12.71
N THR A 375 -11.89 20.24 13.18
CA THR A 375 -11.99 18.81 13.45
C THR A 375 -11.91 17.98 12.17
N ILE A 376 -12.63 18.38 11.11
CA ILE A 376 -12.59 17.73 9.80
C ILE A 376 -11.17 17.74 9.24
N LYS A 377 -10.48 18.90 9.22
CA LYS A 377 -9.09 19.03 8.76
C LYS A 377 -8.16 18.08 9.50
N ARG A 378 -8.15 18.14 10.84
CA ARG A 378 -7.27 17.31 11.68
C ARG A 378 -7.54 15.81 11.51
N GLN A 379 -8.81 15.40 11.48
CA GLN A 379 -9.17 13.99 11.33
C GLN A 379 -8.85 13.49 9.92
N LEU A 380 -9.15 14.25 8.87
CA LEU A 380 -8.78 13.85 7.50
C LEU A 380 -7.27 13.77 7.31
N GLN A 381 -6.48 14.68 7.88
CA GLN A 381 -5.01 14.59 7.83
C GLN A 381 -4.46 13.36 8.58
N ARG A 382 -5.14 12.91 9.64
CA ARG A 382 -4.81 11.66 10.35
C ARG A 382 -5.21 10.41 9.56
N LEU A 383 -6.38 10.44 8.92
CA LEU A 383 -6.92 9.34 8.12
C LEU A 383 -6.19 9.19 6.78
N LEU A 384 -5.74 10.30 6.17
CA LEU A 384 -5.04 10.37 4.89
C LEU A 384 -3.68 11.03 5.08
N LEU A 385 -2.68 10.20 5.41
CA LEU A 385 -1.31 10.65 5.62
C LEU A 385 -0.75 11.34 4.37
N GLY A 386 -0.50 12.64 4.47
CA GLY A 386 0.01 13.47 3.38
C GLY A 386 -1.05 14.27 2.61
N ALA A 387 -2.31 14.25 3.04
CA ALA A 387 -3.35 15.12 2.47
C ALA A 387 -3.13 16.57 2.89
N SER A 388 -2.97 17.47 1.93
CA SER A 388 -3.01 18.92 2.14
C SER A 388 -4.46 19.41 2.12
N ILE A 389 -4.92 19.98 3.23
CA ILE A 389 -6.29 20.48 3.41
C ILE A 389 -6.18 21.91 3.89
N PHE A 390 -6.84 22.82 3.18
CA PHE A 390 -6.83 24.25 3.44
C PHE A 390 -7.97 24.64 4.38
N LEU A 391 -7.67 25.47 5.38
CA LEU A 391 -8.61 26.10 6.29
C LEU A 391 -8.20 27.55 6.55
N ASP A 392 -9.12 28.50 6.36
CA ASP A 392 -8.83 29.94 6.42
C ASP A 392 -8.15 30.40 7.73
N VAL A 393 -8.55 29.82 8.87
CA VAL A 393 -8.02 30.21 10.18
C VAL A 393 -6.55 29.81 10.36
N ASP A 394 -6.13 28.74 9.68
CA ASP A 394 -4.80 28.17 9.85
C ASP A 394 -3.83 28.60 8.74
N ASP A 395 -4.33 28.79 7.50
CA ASP A 395 -3.51 28.82 6.29
C ASP A 395 -3.67 30.12 5.46
N LEU A 396 -4.53 31.06 5.87
CA LEU A 396 -4.77 32.30 5.13
C LEU A 396 -3.78 33.40 5.53
N GLU A 397 -2.94 33.82 4.59
CA GLU A 397 -1.99 34.93 4.79
C GLU A 397 -2.65 36.31 4.56
N GLU A 398 -3.50 36.45 3.53
CA GLU A 398 -4.26 37.67 3.22
C GLU A 398 -5.70 37.37 2.77
N ILE A 399 -6.66 38.20 3.22
CA ILE A 399 -8.12 38.03 2.98
C ILE A 399 -8.51 38.32 1.51
N GLY A 400 -7.65 39.01 0.75
CA GLY A 400 -7.87 39.36 -0.66
C GLY A 400 -7.80 38.17 -1.63
N ASP A 401 -7.12 37.08 -1.24
CA ASP A 401 -6.69 36.01 -2.15
C ASP A 401 -7.55 34.73 -2.10
N LEU A 402 -8.76 34.79 -1.52
CA LEU A 402 -9.66 33.64 -1.38
C LEU A 402 -9.91 32.92 -2.72
N GLU A 403 -10.10 33.68 -3.82
CA GLU A 403 -10.30 33.12 -5.15
C GLU A 403 -9.06 32.37 -5.68
N LEU A 404 -7.85 32.78 -5.27
CA LEU A 404 -6.60 32.11 -5.61
C LEU A 404 -6.50 30.77 -4.89
N TYR A 405 -6.87 30.69 -3.61
CA TYR A 405 -6.87 29.45 -2.85
C TYR A 405 -7.91 28.45 -3.36
N VAL A 406 -9.10 28.94 -3.73
CA VAL A 406 -10.12 28.13 -4.43
C VAL A 406 -9.57 27.60 -5.75
N GLN A 407 -8.81 28.41 -6.50
CA GLN A 407 -8.17 27.98 -7.74
C GLN A 407 -7.10 26.91 -7.49
N GLN A 408 -6.29 27.06 -6.45
CA GLN A 408 -5.23 26.12 -6.05
C GLN A 408 -5.75 24.84 -5.39
N SER A 409 -7.06 24.74 -5.14
CA SER A 409 -7.69 23.57 -4.53
C SER A 409 -8.31 22.64 -5.58
N VAL A 410 -8.29 21.33 -5.32
CA VAL A 410 -8.94 20.32 -6.17
C VAL A 410 -10.45 20.33 -5.94
N VAL A 411 -10.86 20.17 -4.68
CA VAL A 411 -12.25 20.07 -4.25
C VAL A 411 -12.57 21.15 -3.23
N ILE A 412 -13.79 21.69 -3.31
CA ILE A 412 -14.33 22.63 -2.34
C ILE A 412 -15.42 21.92 -1.52
N ASN A 413 -15.35 22.00 -0.19
CA ASN A 413 -16.40 21.56 0.70
C ASN A 413 -17.02 22.78 1.40
N GLY A 414 -18.29 23.04 1.12
CA GLY A 414 -19.06 24.09 1.78
C GLY A 414 -19.72 23.56 3.05
N PHE A 415 -19.31 24.06 4.21
CA PHE A 415 -19.87 23.67 5.50
C PHE A 415 -21.10 24.51 5.83
N LEU A 416 -22.28 23.95 5.56
CA LEU A 416 -23.58 24.60 5.74
C LEU A 416 -23.96 24.67 7.23
N SER A 417 -23.75 25.83 7.83
CA SER A 417 -24.26 26.24 9.12
C SER A 417 -25.13 27.49 9.00
N HIS A 418 -25.73 27.92 10.10
CA HIS A 418 -26.55 29.14 10.12
C HIS A 418 -25.76 30.35 9.61
N SER A 419 -26.38 31.11 8.70
CA SER A 419 -25.81 32.30 8.08
C SER A 419 -24.66 32.02 7.10
N TYR A 420 -24.51 30.78 6.63
CA TYR A 420 -23.47 30.43 5.66
C TYR A 420 -23.56 31.26 4.38
N PHE A 421 -24.76 31.39 3.80
CA PHE A 421 -24.95 32.18 2.59
C PHE A 421 -25.13 33.68 2.87
N GLN A 422 -25.17 34.10 4.13
CA GLN A 422 -25.18 35.52 4.50
C GLN A 422 -23.75 36.09 4.58
N SER A 423 -22.75 35.23 4.78
CA SER A 423 -21.34 35.59 4.76
C SER A 423 -20.88 35.94 3.35
N ARG A 424 -20.33 37.16 3.19
CA ARG A 424 -19.78 37.63 1.90
C ARG A 424 -18.61 36.78 1.42
N ASN A 425 -17.76 36.30 2.32
CA ASN A 425 -16.58 35.48 1.97
C ASN A 425 -17.01 34.10 1.45
N CYS A 426 -17.89 33.42 2.18
CA CYS A 426 -18.41 32.12 1.77
C CYS A 426 -19.14 32.20 0.42
N LEU A 427 -19.89 33.29 0.16
CA LEU A 427 -20.50 33.53 -1.14
C LEU A 427 -19.46 33.71 -2.25
N ARG A 428 -18.41 34.50 -2.03
CA ARG A 428 -17.31 34.67 -2.99
C ARG A 428 -16.62 33.34 -3.30
N GLU A 429 -16.35 32.52 -2.30
CA GLU A 429 -15.72 31.20 -2.46
C GLU A 429 -16.60 30.24 -3.28
N VAL A 430 -17.89 30.18 -2.96
CA VAL A 430 -18.86 29.34 -3.68
C VAL A 430 -19.04 29.83 -5.12
N GLN A 431 -19.14 31.14 -5.34
CA GLN A 431 -19.23 31.72 -6.69
C GLN A 431 -17.96 31.44 -7.50
N ALA A 432 -16.78 31.65 -6.92
CA ALA A 432 -15.50 31.36 -7.56
C ALA A 432 -15.35 29.87 -7.91
N ALA A 433 -15.86 28.97 -7.04
CA ALA A 433 -15.90 27.54 -7.30
C ALA A 433 -16.83 27.20 -8.49
N LEU A 434 -18.01 27.82 -8.56
CA LEU A 434 -18.97 27.62 -9.65
C LEU A 434 -18.45 28.17 -10.99
N GLU A 435 -17.93 29.40 -11.00
CA GLU A 435 -17.36 30.04 -12.20
C GLU A 435 -16.21 29.23 -12.80
N ARG A 436 -15.36 28.66 -11.94
CA ARG A 436 -14.21 27.82 -12.34
C ARG A 436 -14.56 26.35 -12.51
N GLN A 437 -15.84 25.98 -12.40
CA GLN A 437 -16.33 24.59 -12.51
C GLN A 437 -15.60 23.61 -11.58
N LYS A 438 -15.26 24.05 -10.37
CA LYS A 438 -14.64 23.21 -9.35
C LYS A 438 -15.64 22.20 -8.78
N PRO A 439 -15.22 20.95 -8.52
CA PRO A 439 -16.03 20.01 -7.76
C PRO A 439 -16.37 20.58 -6.39
N LEU A 440 -17.67 20.75 -6.13
CA LEU A 440 -18.19 21.30 -4.88
C LEU A 440 -19.07 20.25 -4.20
N MET A 441 -18.73 19.95 -2.94
CA MET A 441 -19.49 19.11 -2.02
C MET A 441 -20.03 19.98 -0.88
N LEU A 442 -21.15 19.57 -0.28
CA LEU A 442 -21.75 20.29 0.84
C LEU A 442 -21.79 19.38 2.08
N THR A 443 -21.40 19.93 3.22
CA THR A 443 -21.46 19.27 4.52
C THR A 443 -22.36 20.08 5.43
N ARG A 444 -23.47 19.51 5.91
CA ARG A 444 -24.43 20.22 6.77
C ARG A 444 -24.19 19.92 8.24
N GLU A 445 -24.16 20.93 9.09
CA GLU A 445 -24.17 20.76 10.56
C GLU A 445 -25.53 20.21 11.03
N ALA A 446 -25.52 19.11 11.79
CA ALA A 446 -26.73 18.51 12.34
C ALA A 446 -27.17 19.17 13.66
N ASP A 447 -26.22 19.67 14.44
CA ASP A 447 -26.49 20.20 15.78
C ASP A 447 -27.06 21.62 15.72
N THR A 448 -28.32 21.79 16.14
CA THR A 448 -29.03 23.07 16.13
C THR A 448 -28.37 24.12 17.03
N SER A 449 -27.74 23.70 18.14
CA SER A 449 -27.02 24.61 19.06
C SER A 449 -25.75 25.21 18.44
N LYS A 450 -25.20 24.52 17.44
CA LYS A 450 -24.01 24.92 16.68
C LYS A 450 -24.34 25.49 15.31
N GLY A 451 -25.62 25.84 15.07
CA GLY A 451 -26.08 26.46 13.83
C GLY A 451 -26.59 25.49 12.77
N GLY A 452 -26.81 24.21 13.11
CA GLY A 452 -27.48 23.26 12.24
C GLY A 452 -28.93 23.65 11.96
N ARG A 453 -29.36 23.58 10.69
CA ARG A 453 -30.73 23.88 10.26
C ARG A 453 -31.19 22.94 9.14
N PRO A 454 -32.51 22.76 8.96
CA PRO A 454 -33.05 22.04 7.81
C PRO A 454 -32.54 22.63 6.49
N ILE A 455 -32.28 21.76 5.51
CA ILE A 455 -31.67 22.19 4.24
C ILE A 455 -32.54 23.21 3.50
N ASP A 456 -33.86 23.10 3.61
CA ASP A 456 -34.78 24.02 2.93
C ASP A 456 -34.71 25.43 3.52
N MET A 457 -34.51 25.57 4.83
CA MET A 457 -34.27 26.88 5.45
C MET A 457 -32.96 27.50 4.97
N ILE A 458 -31.90 26.70 4.83
CA ILE A 458 -30.60 27.17 4.32
C ILE A 458 -30.72 27.58 2.85
N LYS A 459 -31.50 26.85 2.03
CA LYS A 459 -31.79 27.23 0.64
C LYS A 459 -32.50 28.59 0.54
N HIS A 460 -33.29 28.98 1.54
CA HIS A 460 -33.94 30.29 1.59
C HIS A 460 -32.98 31.43 1.93
N GLU A 461 -31.79 31.17 2.50
CA GLU A 461 -30.76 32.20 2.72
C GLU A 461 -30.17 32.72 1.39
N LEU A 462 -30.22 31.92 0.32
CA LEU A 462 -29.84 32.33 -1.03
C LEU A 462 -31.01 33.05 -1.73
N ALA A 463 -30.91 34.39 -1.80
CA ALA A 463 -31.86 35.21 -2.54
C ALA A 463 -31.80 34.99 -4.06
N ASP A 464 -30.61 34.69 -4.61
CA ASP A 464 -30.45 34.44 -6.04
C ASP A 464 -30.86 33.01 -6.42
N THR A 465 -31.93 32.90 -7.19
CA THR A 465 -32.49 31.62 -7.65
C THR A 465 -31.54 30.88 -8.60
N ARG A 466 -30.69 31.58 -9.36
CA ARG A 466 -29.74 30.96 -10.30
C ARG A 466 -28.60 30.29 -9.54
N VAL A 467 -28.00 30.99 -8.57
CA VAL A 467 -26.94 30.43 -7.72
C VAL A 467 -27.50 29.30 -6.86
N ARG A 468 -28.70 29.45 -6.32
CA ARG A 468 -29.38 28.39 -5.56
C ARG A 468 -29.55 27.10 -6.37
N ALA A 469 -29.98 27.20 -7.63
CA ALA A 469 -30.10 26.04 -8.52
C ALA A 469 -28.74 25.42 -8.87
N ALA A 470 -27.69 26.25 -9.02
CA ALA A 470 -26.34 25.77 -9.29
C ALA A 470 -25.70 25.07 -8.08
N VAL A 471 -25.89 25.59 -6.87
CA VAL A 471 -25.36 25.00 -5.62
C VAL A 471 -26.12 23.73 -5.26
N PHE A 472 -27.45 23.74 -5.26
CA PHE A 472 -28.30 22.61 -4.87
C PHE A 472 -28.85 21.83 -6.06
N CYS A 473 -27.99 21.40 -6.96
CA CYS A 473 -28.37 20.50 -8.05
C CYS A 473 -28.70 19.09 -7.51
N GLU A 474 -29.59 18.35 -8.17
CA GLU A 474 -29.98 16.98 -7.76
C GLU A 474 -28.79 16.01 -7.72
N THR A 475 -27.73 16.28 -8.48
CA THR A 475 -26.50 15.47 -8.48
C THR A 475 -25.48 15.90 -7.43
N ARG A 476 -25.77 16.93 -6.62
CA ARG A 476 -24.84 17.47 -5.62
C ARG A 476 -24.69 16.49 -4.47
N TYR A 477 -23.45 16.19 -4.11
CA TYR A 477 -23.14 15.36 -2.96
C TYR A 477 -23.31 16.18 -1.67
N ILE A 478 -24.26 15.79 -0.82
CA ILE A 478 -24.56 16.44 0.46
C ILE A 478 -24.40 15.42 1.59
N THR A 479 -23.44 15.65 2.48
CA THR A 479 -23.27 14.87 3.71
C THR A 479 -23.77 15.65 4.92
N THR A 480 -24.11 14.95 6.00
CA THR A 480 -24.46 15.55 7.28
C THR A 480 -23.33 15.28 8.28
N TRP A 481 -22.91 16.30 9.00
CA TRP A 481 -21.91 16.24 10.05
C TRP A 481 -22.58 16.02 11.40
N TYR A 482 -22.30 14.90 12.03
CA TYR A 482 -22.71 14.60 13.40
C TYR A 482 -21.52 14.74 14.33
N ARG A 483 -21.71 15.26 15.54
CA ARG A 483 -20.61 15.51 16.50
C ARG A 483 -20.24 14.29 17.36
N ILE A 484 -20.56 13.08 16.89
CA ILE A 484 -20.31 11.80 17.57
C ILE A 484 -19.32 11.00 16.72
N ALA A 485 -18.24 10.49 17.35
CA ALA A 485 -17.09 9.92 16.66
C ALA A 485 -17.41 8.84 15.61
N ASP A 486 -18.30 7.90 15.92
CA ASP A 486 -18.67 6.81 15.01
C ASP A 486 -19.40 7.32 13.75
N PHE A 487 -20.18 8.39 13.88
CA PHE A 487 -20.88 9.02 12.76
C PHE A 487 -19.98 10.00 12.00
N GLN A 488 -19.09 10.72 12.70
CA GLN A 488 -18.05 11.56 12.06
C GLN A 488 -17.23 10.75 11.07
N LEU A 489 -16.89 9.51 11.42
CA LEU A 489 -16.11 8.64 10.54
C LEU A 489 -16.80 8.41 9.19
N ILE A 490 -18.14 8.30 9.17
CA ILE A 490 -18.90 8.17 7.92
C ILE A 490 -18.78 9.45 7.10
N SER A 491 -19.06 10.61 7.70
CA SER A 491 -18.96 11.89 7.01
C SER A 491 -17.54 12.13 6.46
N LEU A 492 -16.51 11.78 7.25
CA LEU A 492 -15.10 11.86 6.84
C LEU A 492 -14.78 10.91 5.68
N LYS A 493 -15.32 9.69 5.70
CA LYS A 493 -15.16 8.72 4.60
C LYS A 493 -15.81 9.24 3.32
N GLN A 494 -17.02 9.78 3.43
CA GLN A 494 -17.73 10.37 2.30
C GLN A 494 -16.99 11.57 1.70
N ILE A 495 -16.47 12.47 2.55
CA ILE A 495 -15.62 13.60 2.11
C ILE A 495 -14.33 13.10 1.45
N ALA A 496 -13.66 12.11 2.05
CA ALA A 496 -12.43 11.53 1.52
C ALA A 496 -12.64 10.83 0.18
N GLU A 497 -13.72 10.05 0.03
CA GLU A 497 -14.06 9.39 -1.23
C GLU A 497 -14.31 10.41 -2.33
N PHE A 498 -15.12 11.43 -2.04
CA PHE A 498 -15.41 12.50 -3.00
C PHE A 498 -14.13 13.26 -3.40
N MET A 499 -13.26 13.57 -2.43
CA MET A 499 -11.97 14.21 -2.68
C MET A 499 -11.09 13.35 -3.58
N LEU A 500 -10.91 12.07 -3.25
CA LEU A 500 -10.03 11.15 -3.99
C LEU A 500 -10.50 10.94 -5.42
N ARG A 501 -11.81 10.82 -5.68
CA ARG A 501 -12.36 10.65 -7.04
C ARG A 501 -12.00 11.79 -8.00
N HIS A 502 -11.67 12.96 -7.48
CA HIS A 502 -11.28 14.14 -8.27
C HIS A 502 -9.77 14.36 -8.34
N THR A 503 -8.96 13.48 -7.72
CA THR A 503 -7.50 13.48 -7.85
C THR A 503 -7.06 12.70 -9.09
N PRO A 504 -5.94 13.07 -9.75
CA PRO A 504 -5.50 12.54 -11.05
C PRO A 504 -5.43 11.01 -11.15
N ASP A 505 -5.16 10.31 -10.04
CA ASP A 505 -5.02 8.86 -10.03
C ASP A 505 -6.36 8.09 -10.08
N TYR A 506 -7.47 8.76 -9.72
CA TYR A 506 -8.80 8.14 -9.59
C TYR A 506 -9.89 8.81 -10.45
N ILE A 507 -9.52 9.73 -11.34
CA ILE A 507 -10.45 10.36 -12.28
C ILE A 507 -11.14 9.29 -13.14
N GLY A 508 -12.47 9.29 -13.15
CA GLY A 508 -13.31 8.35 -13.92
C GLY A 508 -13.84 7.16 -13.13
N CYS A 509 -13.50 7.02 -11.85
CA CYS A 509 -14.15 6.05 -10.95
C CYS A 509 -15.47 6.64 -10.42
N GLU A 510 -16.59 5.94 -10.67
CA GLU A 510 -17.91 6.32 -10.13
C GLU A 510 -18.07 6.01 -8.64
N VAL A 511 -17.41 4.96 -8.15
CA VAL A 511 -17.37 4.59 -6.73
C VAL A 511 -15.94 4.18 -6.41
N LEU A 512 -15.35 4.74 -5.36
CA LEU A 512 -14.01 4.36 -4.91
C LEU A 512 -14.16 3.68 -3.54
N PRO A 513 -14.26 2.34 -3.50
CA PRO A 513 -14.46 1.63 -2.24
C PRO A 513 -13.23 1.81 -1.35
N ILE A 514 -13.41 2.63 -0.32
CA ILE A 514 -12.44 2.90 0.73
C ILE A 514 -12.94 2.36 2.06
N PHE A 515 -12.01 1.92 2.90
CA PHE A 515 -12.36 1.46 4.25
C PHE A 515 -11.37 1.99 5.27
N VAL A 516 -11.86 2.13 6.51
CA VAL A 516 -11.01 2.43 7.67
C VAL A 516 -10.88 1.16 8.50
N PRO A 517 -9.65 0.70 8.82
CA PRO A 517 -9.44 -0.44 9.70
C PRO A 517 -10.18 -0.25 11.03
N GLY A 518 -11.05 -1.20 11.40
CA GLY A 518 -11.79 -1.15 12.66
C GLY A 518 -13.17 -0.50 12.59
N GLU A 519 -13.63 -0.02 11.43
CA GLU A 519 -14.99 0.51 11.21
C GLU A 519 -16.09 -0.47 11.67
N LEU A 520 -17.14 0.06 12.30
CA LEU A 520 -18.27 -0.71 12.83
C LEU A 520 -19.02 -1.47 11.74
N LEU A 521 -19.29 -0.82 10.59
CA LEU A 521 -20.07 -1.40 9.48
C LEU A 521 -19.39 -2.60 8.82
N ARG A 522 -18.06 -2.70 8.88
CA ARG A 522 -17.30 -3.83 8.31
C ARG A 522 -17.20 -5.01 9.27
N LYS A 523 -17.32 -4.78 10.57
CA LYS A 523 -17.31 -5.85 11.58
C LYS A 523 -18.63 -6.62 11.46
N ARG A 524 -18.56 -7.88 11.04
CA ARG A 524 -19.73 -8.78 11.13
C ARG A 524 -20.04 -9.01 12.60
N LEU A 525 -21.04 -8.29 13.12
CA LEU A 525 -21.51 -8.45 14.48
C LEU A 525 -22.39 -9.71 14.56
N CYS A 526 -22.09 -10.58 15.51
CA CYS A 526 -22.84 -11.79 15.78
C CYS A 526 -23.19 -11.89 17.26
N PHE A 527 -24.37 -12.42 17.55
CA PHE A 527 -24.82 -12.68 18.91
C PHE A 527 -24.42 -14.10 19.31
N LYS A 528 -23.79 -14.27 20.47
CA LYS A 528 -23.45 -15.60 21.02
C LYS A 528 -24.71 -16.38 21.41
N SER A 529 -25.74 -15.67 21.85
CA SER A 529 -27.05 -16.19 22.25
C SER A 529 -28.15 -15.38 21.57
N PRO A 530 -29.27 -16.00 21.15
CA PRO A 530 -30.37 -15.28 20.53
C PRO A 530 -30.96 -14.25 21.50
N VAL A 531 -31.04 -13.01 21.07
CA VAL A 531 -31.57 -11.89 21.86
C VAL A 531 -33.06 -11.74 21.53
N THR A 532 -33.91 -11.74 22.56
CA THR A 532 -35.35 -11.44 22.40
C THR A 532 -35.62 -10.03 22.90
N LEU A 533 -35.84 -9.11 21.98
CA LEU A 533 -36.18 -7.71 22.21
C LEU A 533 -37.69 -7.56 22.41
N PHE A 534 -38.09 -7.02 23.57
CA PHE A 534 -39.46 -6.61 23.81
C PHE A 534 -39.68 -5.20 23.27
N ALA A 535 -40.59 -5.07 22.30
CA ALA A 535 -41.01 -3.79 21.74
C ALA A 535 -42.49 -3.57 22.10
N SER A 536 -42.77 -2.60 22.97
CA SER A 536 -44.14 -2.32 23.41
C SER A 536 -44.98 -1.73 22.27
N LYS A 537 -46.23 -2.20 22.14
CA LYS A 537 -47.25 -1.58 21.28
C LYS A 537 -47.65 -0.18 21.73
N HIS A 538 -47.44 0.13 23.00
CA HIS A 538 -47.70 1.45 23.58
C HIS A 538 -46.50 2.40 23.40
N ASN A 539 -45.41 1.95 22.76
CA ASN A 539 -44.30 2.77 22.35
C ASN A 539 -44.33 3.05 20.83
N PRO A 540 -44.78 4.25 20.40
CA PRO A 540 -44.88 4.58 18.99
C PRO A 540 -43.54 4.44 18.27
N GLY A 541 -43.47 3.63 17.20
CA GLY A 541 -42.26 3.46 16.38
C GLY A 541 -41.27 2.39 16.86
N ALA A 542 -41.38 1.91 18.09
CA ALA A 542 -40.47 0.87 18.62
C ALA A 542 -40.52 -0.44 17.83
N ILE A 543 -41.72 -0.89 17.43
CA ILE A 543 -41.90 -2.13 16.64
C ILE A 543 -41.23 -2.01 15.27
N LYS A 544 -41.34 -0.84 14.62
CA LYS A 544 -40.72 -0.59 13.31
C LYS A 544 -39.19 -0.61 13.44
N PHE A 545 -38.63 0.05 14.45
CA PHE A 545 -37.19 0.03 14.72
C PHE A 545 -36.67 -1.38 15.04
N ALA A 546 -37.41 -2.14 15.86
CA ALA A 546 -37.07 -3.52 16.19
C ALA A 546 -37.11 -4.43 14.95
N ALA A 547 -38.03 -4.19 14.01
CA ALA A 547 -38.09 -4.90 12.74
C ALA A 547 -36.89 -4.57 11.84
N GLU A 548 -36.44 -3.30 11.78
CA GLU A 548 -35.21 -2.88 11.08
C GLU A 548 -33.99 -3.63 11.65
N LEU A 549 -33.84 -3.68 12.98
CA LEU A 549 -32.77 -4.45 13.63
C LEU A 549 -32.80 -5.95 13.30
N LYS A 550 -34.00 -6.55 13.31
CA LYS A 550 -34.19 -7.96 12.98
C LYS A 550 -33.81 -8.27 11.52
N GLN A 551 -34.09 -7.34 10.60
CA GLN A 551 -33.72 -7.50 9.19
C GLN A 551 -32.20 -7.46 8.98
N CYS A 552 -31.48 -6.67 9.78
CA CYS A 552 -30.02 -6.55 9.67
C CYS A 552 -29.24 -7.65 10.40
N TYR A 553 -29.81 -8.28 11.44
CA TYR A 553 -29.10 -9.26 12.27
C TYR A 553 -29.91 -10.53 12.56
N GLU A 554 -29.42 -11.69 12.10
CA GLU A 554 -30.09 -13.01 12.19
C GLU A 554 -30.26 -13.56 13.63
N GLY A 555 -29.68 -12.91 14.64
CA GLY A 555 -29.75 -13.32 16.06
C GLY A 555 -30.84 -12.65 16.90
N ILE A 556 -31.62 -11.73 16.32
CA ILE A 556 -32.62 -10.93 17.05
C ILE A 556 -34.03 -11.48 16.82
N ARG A 557 -34.75 -11.70 17.91
CA ARG A 557 -36.20 -11.98 17.92
C ARG A 557 -36.93 -10.79 18.52
N VAL A 558 -38.03 -10.39 17.91
CA VAL A 558 -38.88 -9.30 18.41
C VAL A 558 -40.14 -9.93 19.00
N THR A 559 -40.53 -9.49 20.19
CA THR A 559 -41.76 -9.92 20.87
C THR A 559 -42.56 -8.71 21.32
N GLU A 560 -43.85 -8.71 21.02
CA GLU A 560 -44.81 -7.66 21.42
C GLU A 560 -45.56 -8.00 22.71
N ASN A 561 -45.50 -9.27 23.12
CA ASN A 561 -46.13 -9.77 24.34
C ASN A 561 -45.22 -9.48 25.54
N ALA A 562 -45.76 -8.79 26.55
CA ALA A 562 -45.03 -8.52 27.78
C ALA A 562 -44.55 -9.85 28.41
N PRO A 563 -43.31 -9.92 28.94
CA PRO A 563 -42.88 -11.10 29.68
C PRO A 563 -43.91 -11.44 30.77
N VAL A 564 -44.18 -12.73 30.97
CA VAL A 564 -45.24 -13.26 31.86
C VAL A 564 -45.16 -12.73 33.30
N GLU A 565 -44.01 -12.18 33.72
CA GLU A 565 -43.80 -11.52 35.01
C GLU A 565 -44.40 -10.10 35.12
N LEU A 566 -44.77 -9.45 34.00
CA LEU A 566 -45.43 -8.13 33.98
C LEU A 566 -46.96 -8.19 34.11
N THR A 567 -47.57 -9.37 33.98
CA THR A 567 -49.02 -9.56 34.19
C THR A 567 -49.24 -9.98 35.63
N GLY A 568 -49.41 -9.00 36.52
CA GLY A 568 -49.79 -9.18 37.92
C GLY A 568 -51.23 -9.69 38.10
N VAL A 569 -51.54 -10.87 37.56
CA VAL A 569 -52.78 -11.58 37.88
C VAL A 569 -52.41 -12.89 38.55
N MET A 570 -52.46 -12.89 39.87
CA MET A 570 -52.58 -14.09 40.68
C MET A 570 -53.91 -14.80 40.31
N SER A 571 -53.93 -15.63 39.27
CA SER A 571 -55.01 -16.60 39.09
C SER A 571 -54.59 -17.93 39.69
N ARG A 572 -55.05 -18.12 40.92
CA ARG A 572 -54.91 -19.34 41.71
C ARG A 572 -55.88 -20.38 41.14
N ARG A 573 -55.47 -21.16 40.12
CA ARG A 573 -56.21 -22.38 39.74
C ARG A 573 -55.29 -23.50 39.27
N ARG A 574 -55.24 -24.56 40.08
CA ARG A 574 -54.69 -25.89 39.77
C ARG A 574 -55.59 -26.60 38.75
N SER A 575 -55.01 -27.09 37.65
CA SER A 575 -55.35 -28.33 36.92
C SER A 575 -54.53 -28.34 35.61
N HIS A 576 -53.47 -29.16 35.51
CA HIS A 576 -53.44 -30.50 34.91
C HIS A 576 -53.87 -30.58 33.43
N GLY A 577 -52.85 -30.70 32.56
CA GLY A 577 -52.88 -31.50 31.33
C GLY A 577 -53.32 -30.78 30.05
N VAL A 578 -52.34 -30.36 29.24
CA VAL A 578 -52.16 -30.73 27.82
C VAL A 578 -50.89 -30.00 27.34
N HIS A 579 -49.87 -30.77 26.96
CA HIS A 579 -48.63 -30.26 26.38
C HIS A 579 -48.88 -29.72 24.97
N SER A 580 -49.25 -28.43 24.86
CA SER A 580 -49.00 -27.65 23.66
C SER A 580 -47.65 -26.94 23.81
N ARG A 581 -46.72 -27.29 22.92
CA ARG A 581 -45.34 -26.82 22.87
C ARG A 581 -45.29 -25.38 22.34
N ALA A 582 -45.81 -24.42 23.10
CA ALA A 582 -45.58 -23.00 22.88
C ALA A 582 -44.36 -22.58 23.72
N THR A 583 -43.17 -22.63 23.12
CA THR A 583 -41.96 -22.04 23.71
C THR A 583 -42.12 -20.52 23.79
N SER A 584 -42.67 -20.02 24.89
CA SER A 584 -42.76 -18.60 25.20
C SER A 584 -41.33 -18.05 25.38
N GLY A 585 -40.85 -17.30 24.38
CA GLY A 585 -39.57 -16.60 24.44
C GLY A 585 -39.60 -15.56 25.54
N LYS A 586 -38.85 -15.79 26.62
CA LYS A 586 -38.62 -14.76 27.65
C LYS A 586 -37.88 -13.60 26.98
N ALA A 587 -38.40 -12.37 27.12
CA ALA A 587 -37.70 -11.20 26.62
C ALA A 587 -36.42 -10.98 27.43
N THR A 588 -35.31 -10.79 26.72
CA THR A 588 -34.00 -10.56 27.33
C THR A 588 -33.72 -9.08 27.57
N HIS A 589 -34.31 -8.20 26.76
CA HIS A 589 -34.09 -6.76 26.79
C HIS A 589 -35.38 -6.00 26.48
N PHE A 590 -35.57 -4.82 27.09
CA PHE A 590 -36.67 -3.90 26.80
C PHE A 590 -36.20 -2.79 25.86
N LEU A 591 -36.88 -2.57 24.72
CA LEU A 591 -36.57 -1.48 23.80
C LEU A 591 -37.42 -0.24 24.12
N LEU A 592 -36.77 0.81 24.61
CA LEU A 592 -37.37 2.14 24.77
C LEU A 592 -36.98 3.04 23.60
N TYR A 593 -37.87 3.13 22.62
CA TYR A 593 -37.77 4.08 21.52
C TYR A 593 -38.35 5.45 21.93
N LEU A 594 -37.59 6.52 21.72
CA LEU A 594 -37.96 7.88 22.08
C LEU A 594 -38.21 8.70 20.81
N ASN A 595 -39.45 9.15 20.62
CA ASN A 595 -39.88 10.08 19.59
C ASN A 595 -40.87 11.10 20.17
N HIS A 596 -41.32 12.07 19.36
CA HIS A 596 -42.24 13.13 19.78
C HIS A 596 -43.56 12.62 20.39
N GLY A 597 -43.95 11.37 20.09
CA GLY A 597 -45.16 10.72 20.57
C GLY A 597 -44.98 9.88 21.85
N THR A 598 -43.74 9.70 22.32
CA THR A 598 -43.46 8.88 23.51
C THR A 598 -43.95 9.59 24.78
N PHE A 599 -44.58 8.83 25.68
CA PHE A 599 -45.19 9.32 26.94
C PHE A 599 -46.37 10.29 26.80
N LEU A 600 -46.93 10.46 25.60
CA LEU A 600 -48.13 11.28 25.40
C LEU A 600 -49.42 10.45 25.51
N ASN A 601 -50.47 11.11 26.00
CA ASN A 601 -51.83 10.57 26.11
C ASN A 601 -51.95 9.32 27.02
N THR A 602 -53.11 8.68 27.00
CA THR A 602 -53.39 7.45 27.74
C THR A 602 -52.51 6.26 27.31
N VAL A 603 -51.97 6.30 26.09
CA VAL A 603 -51.00 5.31 25.58
C VAL A 603 -49.64 5.47 26.27
N GLY A 604 -49.18 6.70 26.46
CA GLY A 604 -47.96 7.02 27.19
C GLY A 604 -47.99 6.62 28.65
N ALA A 605 -49.14 6.79 29.32
CA ALA A 605 -49.33 6.32 30.70
C ALA A 605 -49.18 4.79 30.83
N ARG A 606 -49.74 4.03 29.88
CA ARG A 606 -49.57 2.56 29.84
C ARG A 606 -48.12 2.16 29.58
N LEU A 607 -47.40 2.89 28.74
CA LEU A 607 -45.98 2.67 28.51
C LEU A 607 -45.16 2.91 29.79
N ALA A 608 -45.49 3.96 30.56
CA ALA A 608 -44.82 4.25 31.83
C ALA A 608 -45.04 3.13 32.86
N GLU A 609 -46.26 2.60 32.98
CA GLU A 609 -46.53 1.44 33.86
C GLU A 609 -45.78 0.18 33.42
N GLU A 610 -45.65 -0.05 32.11
CA GLU A 610 -44.85 -1.16 31.57
C GLU A 610 -43.36 -0.98 31.87
N LEU A 611 -42.86 0.25 31.77
CA LEU A 611 -41.48 0.60 32.08
C LEU A 611 -41.16 0.41 33.57
N GLN A 612 -42.04 0.90 34.47
CA GLN A 612 -41.90 0.72 35.91
C GLN A 612 -41.84 -0.76 36.29
N ARG A 613 -42.71 -1.57 35.71
CA ARG A 613 -42.72 -3.03 35.92
C ARG A 613 -41.47 -3.71 35.35
N ALA A 614 -40.99 -3.30 34.18
CA ALA A 614 -39.75 -3.83 33.59
C ALA A 614 -38.53 -3.52 34.45
N ARG A 615 -38.46 -2.31 35.02
CA ARG A 615 -37.39 -1.92 35.96
C ARG A 615 -37.50 -2.66 37.30
N ALA A 616 -38.71 -2.84 37.84
CA ALA A 616 -38.93 -3.65 39.04
C ALA A 616 -38.49 -5.11 38.84
N ALA A 617 -38.69 -5.65 37.64
CA ALA A 617 -38.22 -6.98 37.23
C ALA A 617 -36.72 -7.01 36.85
N LYS A 618 -35.99 -5.89 36.93
CA LYS A 618 -34.58 -5.74 36.56
C LYS A 618 -34.24 -6.22 35.14
N VAL A 619 -35.16 -6.00 34.20
CA VAL A 619 -34.91 -6.32 32.78
C VAL A 619 -33.96 -5.26 32.21
N PRO A 620 -32.84 -5.66 31.56
CA PRO A 620 -31.94 -4.73 30.88
C PRO A 620 -32.70 -3.91 29.82
N MET A 621 -32.48 -2.61 29.77
CA MET A 621 -33.15 -1.73 28.80
C MET A 621 -32.15 -1.20 27.78
N ILE A 622 -32.67 -0.88 26.59
CA ILE A 622 -31.94 -0.14 25.58
C ILE A 622 -32.80 1.03 25.15
N MET A 623 -32.24 2.21 25.32
CA MET A 623 -32.85 3.46 24.94
C MET A 623 -32.33 3.91 23.58
N VAL A 624 -33.24 4.18 22.65
CA VAL A 624 -32.94 4.67 21.30
C VAL A 624 -33.68 5.99 21.09
N HIS A 625 -32.95 7.03 20.70
CA HIS A 625 -33.48 8.36 20.46
C HIS A 625 -33.56 8.65 18.96
N GLU A 626 -34.78 8.80 18.42
CA GLU A 626 -34.99 9.14 17.02
C GLU A 626 -34.68 10.61 16.76
N ASN A 627 -33.83 10.86 15.77
CA ASN A 627 -33.42 12.20 15.33
C ASN A 627 -33.92 12.54 13.93
N ASP A 628 -34.60 11.62 13.24
CA ASP A 628 -35.27 11.87 11.95
C ASP A 628 -36.63 12.58 12.16
N PRO A 629 -36.79 13.84 11.69
CA PRO A 629 -38.06 14.57 11.81
C PRO A 629 -39.26 13.85 11.16
N GLU A 630 -39.04 13.13 10.06
CA GLU A 630 -40.12 12.40 9.36
C GLU A 630 -40.64 11.20 10.17
N ARG A 631 -39.78 10.66 11.02
CA ARG A 631 -40.10 9.55 11.95
C ARG A 631 -40.46 10.05 13.35
N GLY A 632 -40.63 11.37 13.49
CA GLY A 632 -41.03 12.01 14.73
C GLY A 632 -39.87 12.31 15.68
N GLY A 633 -38.65 12.48 15.19
CA GLY A 633 -37.51 12.88 16.00
C GLY A 633 -37.70 14.26 16.64
N CYS A 634 -37.19 14.44 17.86
CA CYS A 634 -37.32 15.69 18.60
C CYS A 634 -36.13 15.90 19.53
N GLU A 635 -35.96 17.12 20.04
CA GLU A 635 -34.89 17.44 20.98
C GLU A 635 -35.01 16.60 22.26
N PHE A 636 -33.89 16.01 22.70
CA PHE A 636 -33.87 15.13 23.87
C PHE A 636 -34.38 15.82 25.15
N GLY A 637 -34.11 17.12 25.30
CA GLY A 637 -34.55 17.92 26.46
C GLY A 637 -36.07 17.88 26.70
N ARG A 638 -36.88 17.65 25.65
CA ARG A 638 -38.33 17.54 25.75
C ARG A 638 -38.77 16.39 26.66
N PHE A 639 -38.00 15.30 26.71
CA PHE A 639 -38.37 14.12 27.47
C PHE A 639 -38.33 14.33 28.99
N PHE A 640 -37.59 15.32 29.49
CA PHE A 640 -37.65 15.69 30.92
C PHE A 640 -39.00 16.31 31.31
N GLY A 641 -39.75 16.86 30.36
CA GLY A 641 -41.08 17.43 30.61
C GLY A 641 -42.24 16.48 30.32
N THR A 642 -42.08 15.55 29.37
CA THR A 642 -43.16 14.61 28.98
C THR A 642 -43.15 13.30 29.77
N THR A 643 -42.01 12.94 30.35
CA THR A 643 -41.87 11.68 31.12
C THR A 643 -42.39 11.88 32.54
N PRO A 644 -43.16 10.92 33.09
CA PRO A 644 -43.59 10.98 34.50
C PRO A 644 -42.40 11.18 35.44
N GLN A 645 -42.52 12.10 36.41
CA GLN A 645 -41.40 12.47 37.28
C GLN A 645 -40.84 11.30 38.07
N ASP A 646 -41.70 10.38 38.54
CA ASP A 646 -41.29 9.16 39.24
C ASP A 646 -40.22 8.36 38.46
N LEU A 647 -40.32 8.29 37.13
CA LEU A 647 -39.36 7.59 36.28
C LEU A 647 -38.06 8.37 36.08
N VAL A 648 -38.14 9.70 36.05
CA VAL A 648 -36.97 10.58 35.94
C VAL A 648 -36.18 10.56 37.25
N ASP A 649 -36.87 10.65 38.39
CA ASP A 649 -36.30 10.60 39.74
C ASP A 649 -35.70 9.23 40.05
N ASP A 650 -36.31 8.15 39.57
CA ASP A 650 -35.72 6.80 39.59
C ASP A 650 -34.51 6.67 38.63
N GLY A 651 -34.06 7.74 37.97
CA GLY A 651 -32.82 7.78 37.21
C GLY A 651 -32.87 7.14 35.82
N LEU A 652 -34.03 7.11 35.15
CA LEU A 652 -34.18 6.54 33.80
C LEU A 652 -33.15 7.08 32.79
N TYR A 653 -32.90 8.39 32.82
CA TYR A 653 -31.94 9.06 31.91
C TYR A 653 -30.52 9.17 32.47
N SER A 654 -30.31 8.77 33.73
CA SER A 654 -29.00 8.88 34.40
C SER A 654 -28.17 7.61 34.29
N GLN A 655 -28.81 6.45 34.07
CA GLN A 655 -28.15 5.13 34.09
C GLN A 655 -27.82 4.60 32.69
N GLU A 656 -28.57 4.98 31.65
CA GLU A 656 -28.40 4.47 30.29
C GLU A 656 -28.29 5.61 29.27
N LEU A 657 -27.21 5.60 28.47
CA LEU A 657 -27.00 6.56 27.39
C LEU A 657 -27.96 6.23 26.23
N ALA A 658 -28.84 7.16 25.87
CA ALA A 658 -29.71 7.00 24.71
C ALA A 658 -28.88 6.93 23.42
N LEU A 659 -29.05 5.86 22.64
CA LEU A 659 -28.40 5.69 21.36
C LEU A 659 -29.11 6.53 20.29
N ALA A 660 -28.38 7.45 19.67
CA ALA A 660 -28.93 8.28 18.60
C ALA A 660 -29.21 7.44 17.35
N ALA A 661 -30.45 7.48 16.89
CA ALA A 661 -30.86 6.95 15.60
C ALA A 661 -30.97 8.10 14.61
N TYR A 662 -30.03 8.16 13.66
CA TYR A 662 -29.96 9.23 12.67
C TYR A 662 -30.55 8.82 11.31
N PRO A 663 -31.03 9.79 10.52
CA PRO A 663 -31.48 9.56 9.14
C PRO A 663 -30.31 9.36 8.17
N GLY A 664 -30.61 8.75 7.01
CA GLY A 664 -29.66 8.43 5.94
C GLY A 664 -29.18 6.98 5.96
N GLU A 665 -28.89 6.41 4.79
CA GLU A 665 -28.60 4.98 4.65
C GLU A 665 -27.38 4.54 5.48
N ASP A 666 -26.25 5.22 5.32
CA ASP A 666 -25.00 4.89 6.03
C ASP A 666 -25.08 5.21 7.55
N HIS A 667 -25.65 6.36 7.92
CA HIS A 667 -25.76 6.78 9.32
C HIS A 667 -26.79 5.92 10.09
N ARG A 668 -27.89 5.50 9.44
CA ARG A 668 -28.86 4.57 10.04
C ARG A 668 -28.23 3.21 10.27
N ALA A 669 -27.42 2.72 9.33
CA ALA A 669 -26.68 1.47 9.50
C ALA A 669 -25.73 1.51 10.71
N VAL A 670 -25.03 2.62 10.96
CA VAL A 670 -24.21 2.78 12.18
C VAL A 670 -25.06 2.85 13.45
N SER A 671 -26.20 3.53 13.40
CA SER A 671 -27.15 3.57 14.53
C SER A 671 -27.60 2.15 14.91
N LEU A 672 -27.93 1.32 13.93
CA LEU A 672 -28.31 -0.09 14.12
C LEU A 672 -27.13 -0.93 14.64
N ALA A 673 -25.92 -0.70 14.15
CA ALA A 673 -24.72 -1.40 14.60
C ALA A 673 -24.34 -1.05 16.05
N LEU A 674 -24.49 0.21 16.46
CA LEU A 674 -24.33 0.65 17.84
C LEU A 674 -25.38 0.01 18.76
N CYS A 675 -26.63 -0.07 18.30
CA CYS A 675 -27.70 -0.76 19.02
C CYS A 675 -27.42 -2.27 19.16
N ALA A 676 -26.96 -2.93 18.09
CA ALA A 676 -26.56 -4.33 18.16
C ALA A 676 -25.39 -4.56 19.14
N LYS A 677 -24.41 -3.65 19.15
CA LYS A 677 -23.28 -3.71 20.10
C LYS A 677 -23.75 -3.52 21.55
N ALA A 678 -24.75 -2.65 21.79
CA ALA A 678 -25.36 -2.47 23.10
C ALA A 678 -26.18 -3.70 23.54
N LEU A 679 -26.67 -4.51 22.59
CA LEU A 679 -27.28 -5.83 22.83
C LEU A 679 -26.24 -6.96 22.97
N ASP A 680 -24.99 -6.64 23.30
CA ASP A 680 -23.87 -7.58 23.42
C ASP A 680 -23.47 -8.31 22.12
N ALA A 681 -23.73 -7.73 20.94
CA ALA A 681 -23.18 -8.28 19.70
C ALA A 681 -21.65 -8.16 19.68
N GLN A 682 -20.97 -9.28 19.39
CA GLN A 682 -19.52 -9.37 19.33
C GLN A 682 -19.04 -9.46 17.88
N PRO A 683 -17.87 -8.88 17.55
CA PRO A 683 -17.30 -9.05 16.21
C PRO A 683 -16.96 -10.53 15.99
N GLN A 684 -17.44 -11.08 14.87
CA GLN A 684 -17.14 -12.43 14.43
C GLN A 684 -15.62 -12.55 14.23
N LYS A 685 -14.97 -13.47 14.95
CA LYS A 685 -13.57 -13.81 14.70
C LYS A 685 -13.50 -14.50 13.34
N ASP A 686 -12.97 -13.82 12.34
CA ASP A 686 -12.68 -14.43 11.05
C ASP A 686 -11.66 -15.56 11.23
N ASN A 687 -12.12 -16.81 11.20
CA ASN A 687 -11.29 -18.01 11.24
C ASN A 687 -10.35 -18.15 10.02
N ALA A 688 -10.33 -17.18 9.10
CA ALA A 688 -9.37 -17.10 8.00
C ALA A 688 -7.92 -17.00 8.52
N MET A 689 -7.69 -16.33 9.65
CA MET A 689 -6.35 -16.18 10.23
C MET A 689 -5.87 -17.46 10.96
N ALA A 690 -6.80 -18.29 11.46
CA ALA A 690 -6.49 -19.59 12.09
C ALA A 690 -6.09 -20.68 11.07
N LYS A 691 -6.53 -20.57 9.81
CA LYS A 691 -6.07 -21.46 8.73
C LYS A 691 -4.61 -21.19 8.34
N SER A 692 -4.14 -19.93 8.39
CA SER A 692 -2.75 -19.59 8.09
C SER A 692 -1.79 -20.09 9.20
N SER A 693 -2.21 -19.99 10.47
CA SER A 693 -1.47 -20.55 11.61
C SER A 693 -1.35 -22.09 11.56
N ARG A 694 -2.38 -22.80 11.07
CA ARG A 694 -2.30 -24.26 10.86
C ARG A 694 -1.37 -24.68 9.72
N VAL A 695 -1.23 -23.87 8.67
CA VAL A 695 -0.28 -24.14 7.59
C VAL A 695 1.17 -23.94 8.08
N MET A 696 1.44 -22.90 8.88
CA MET A 696 2.76 -22.70 9.49
C MET A 696 3.13 -23.81 10.49
N SER A 697 2.16 -24.28 11.29
CA SER A 697 2.38 -25.37 12.23
C SER A 697 2.55 -26.73 11.53
N ALA A 698 1.88 -26.95 10.39
CA ALA A 698 2.09 -28.15 9.56
C ALA A 698 3.47 -28.16 8.86
N VAL A 699 3.98 -27.00 8.45
CA VAL A 699 5.34 -26.87 7.89
C VAL A 699 6.41 -27.11 8.95
N MET A 700 6.19 -26.68 10.21
CA MET A 700 7.15 -26.88 11.31
C MET A 700 7.20 -28.33 11.82
N VAL A 701 6.10 -29.09 11.70
CA VAL A 701 6.05 -30.52 12.09
C VAL A 701 6.65 -31.44 11.03
N THR A 702 6.79 -30.98 9.78
CA THR A 702 7.37 -31.80 8.70
C THR A 702 8.92 -31.80 8.71
N VAL A 703 9.55 -30.83 9.38
CA VAL A 703 11.03 -30.71 9.46
C VAL A 703 11.64 -31.49 10.63
N THR A 704 10.84 -31.96 11.59
CA THR A 704 11.33 -32.70 12.79
C THR A 704 11.27 -34.22 12.65
N ARG A 705 10.94 -34.75 11.46
CA ARG A 705 10.78 -36.20 11.26
C ARG A 705 11.50 -36.73 10.01
N SER A 706 12.79 -36.45 9.91
CA SER A 706 13.72 -37.20 9.06
C SER A 706 15.00 -37.51 9.84
N GLY A 707 14.85 -38.35 10.87
CA GLY A 707 15.93 -39.08 11.51
C GLY A 707 16.07 -40.46 10.87
N VAL A 708 17.30 -40.78 10.48
CA VAL A 708 17.89 -42.02 9.95
C VAL A 708 17.16 -43.33 10.32
N PRO A 709 17.03 -44.28 9.36
CA PRO A 709 17.66 -45.60 9.59
C PRO A 709 18.35 -46.20 8.36
N GLY A 710 19.63 -46.57 8.53
CA GLY A 710 20.11 -47.96 8.49
C GLY A 710 19.89 -48.83 7.24
N SER A 711 21.01 -49.27 6.66
CA SER A 711 21.21 -50.23 5.56
C SER A 711 20.40 -51.54 5.58
N ARG A 712 19.94 -52.01 4.40
CA ARG A 712 20.33 -53.30 3.77
C ARG A 712 19.71 -53.47 2.37
N ALA A 713 20.41 -54.24 1.54
CA ALA A 713 20.32 -54.33 0.08
C ALA A 713 19.19 -55.20 -0.51
N SER A 714 18.84 -54.94 -1.78
CA SER A 714 18.64 -55.89 -2.93
C SER A 714 17.51 -55.45 -3.91
N PRO A 715 17.56 -55.82 -5.22
CA PRO A 715 17.09 -54.99 -6.35
C PRO A 715 15.68 -55.34 -6.89
N PRO A 716 15.11 -54.58 -7.86
CA PRO A 716 13.68 -54.54 -8.13
C PRO A 716 13.24 -55.50 -9.25
N PRO A 717 11.93 -55.71 -9.43
CA PRO A 717 11.39 -56.05 -10.74
C PRO A 717 10.40 -54.98 -11.25
N SER A 718 10.65 -54.56 -12.49
CA SER A 718 9.63 -54.13 -13.47
C SER A 718 8.76 -55.36 -13.82
N PRO A 719 7.44 -55.24 -14.11
CA PRO A 719 7.01 -54.90 -15.46
C PRO A 719 5.63 -54.19 -15.63
N TYR A 720 5.52 -53.54 -16.78
CA TYR A 720 4.33 -53.49 -17.66
C TYR A 720 3.24 -54.54 -17.38
N ALA A 721 1.96 -54.12 -17.32
CA ALA A 721 0.87 -54.69 -18.13
C ALA A 721 -0.49 -54.04 -17.80
N ARG A 722 -1.38 -54.15 -18.77
CA ARG A 722 -2.60 -53.40 -19.06
C ARG A 722 -3.81 -54.34 -18.93
N SER A 723 -4.94 -53.87 -18.38
CA SER A 723 -6.36 -54.27 -18.62
C SER A 723 -7.17 -53.97 -17.34
N VAL A 724 -8.20 -53.12 -17.29
CA VAL A 724 -9.50 -53.02 -18.00
C VAL A 724 -10.45 -54.18 -17.70
N GLN A 725 -11.43 -53.92 -16.82
CA GLN A 725 -12.87 -54.29 -16.84
C GLN A 725 -13.45 -53.87 -15.47
N THR A 726 -14.40 -52.94 -15.28
CA THR A 726 -15.71 -52.53 -15.86
C THR A 726 -16.81 -52.71 -14.81
N ALA A 727 -17.75 -51.76 -14.83
CA ALA A 727 -19.08 -51.70 -14.21
C ALA A 727 -19.15 -51.22 -12.75
N ASP A 728 -20.07 -50.35 -12.33
CA ASP A 728 -20.99 -49.40 -12.97
C ASP A 728 -21.65 -48.63 -11.79
N ALA A 729 -21.86 -47.31 -11.88
CA ALA A 729 -22.90 -46.57 -11.12
C ALA A 729 -22.89 -45.04 -11.40
N SER A 730 -23.66 -44.62 -12.40
CA SER A 730 -24.64 -43.52 -12.40
C SER A 730 -24.47 -42.22 -11.56
N ALA A 731 -24.36 -41.09 -12.31
CA ALA A 731 -24.95 -39.73 -12.13
C ALA A 731 -24.29 -38.67 -11.21
N PRO A 732 -24.47 -37.34 -11.46
CA PRO A 732 -24.45 -36.60 -12.74
C PRO A 732 -23.48 -35.39 -12.75
N GLN A 733 -22.75 -35.20 -13.86
CA GLN A 733 -22.06 -33.95 -14.21
C GLN A 733 -23.03 -32.97 -14.89
N LEU A 734 -23.56 -31.99 -14.18
CA LEU A 734 -24.33 -30.88 -14.75
C LEU A 734 -24.14 -29.61 -13.91
N SER A 735 -23.07 -28.86 -14.19
CA SER A 735 -22.97 -27.43 -13.80
C SER A 735 -21.78 -26.68 -14.43
N LYS A 736 -20.76 -27.38 -14.97
CA LYS A 736 -19.54 -26.71 -15.47
C LYS A 736 -19.60 -26.30 -16.96
N ARG A 737 -20.41 -26.95 -17.80
CA ARG A 737 -20.57 -26.57 -19.23
C ARG A 737 -21.52 -25.40 -19.48
N ALA A 738 -22.50 -25.16 -18.59
CA ALA A 738 -23.40 -24.00 -18.70
C ALA A 738 -22.69 -22.66 -18.40
N ARG A 739 -21.73 -22.65 -17.47
CA ARG A 739 -20.95 -21.45 -17.12
C ARG A 739 -19.97 -21.01 -18.22
N ALA A 740 -19.42 -21.94 -18.99
CA ALA A 740 -18.50 -21.61 -20.08
C ALA A 740 -19.21 -20.99 -21.31
N ALA A 741 -20.48 -21.36 -21.56
CA ALA A 741 -21.27 -20.84 -22.67
C ALA A 741 -21.88 -19.45 -22.41
N GLN A 742 -22.09 -19.07 -21.14
CA GLN A 742 -22.57 -17.72 -20.77
C GLN A 742 -21.46 -16.65 -20.80
N LEU A 743 -20.22 -17.03 -20.51
CA LEU A 743 -19.08 -16.11 -20.53
C LEU A 743 -18.67 -15.70 -21.96
N SER A 744 -18.81 -16.57 -22.97
CA SER A 744 -18.47 -16.21 -24.36
C SER A 744 -19.50 -15.28 -25.01
N LYS A 745 -20.79 -15.41 -24.67
CA LYS A 745 -21.85 -14.49 -25.12
C LYS A 745 -21.75 -13.10 -24.51
N CYS A 746 -21.23 -12.97 -23.29
CA CYS A 746 -21.04 -11.67 -22.63
C CYS A 746 -19.84 -10.88 -23.19
N VAL A 747 -18.81 -11.59 -23.69
CA VAL A 747 -17.66 -10.95 -24.35
C VAL A 747 -18.01 -10.48 -25.77
N GLN A 748 -18.85 -11.22 -26.50
CA GLN A 748 -19.29 -10.81 -27.85
C GLN A 748 -20.25 -9.62 -27.84
N SER A 749 -21.09 -9.44 -26.81
CA SER A 749 -21.97 -8.26 -26.72
C SER A 749 -21.21 -6.96 -26.41
N ARG A 750 -20.13 -7.02 -25.61
CA ARG A 750 -19.27 -5.85 -25.33
C ARG A 750 -18.52 -5.33 -26.56
N VAL A 751 -18.11 -6.23 -27.46
CA VAL A 751 -17.42 -5.85 -28.71
C VAL A 751 -18.40 -5.22 -29.71
N ALA A 752 -19.67 -5.64 -29.73
CA ALA A 752 -20.70 -5.05 -30.59
C ALA A 752 -21.09 -3.63 -30.15
N VAL A 753 -21.19 -3.36 -28.85
CA VAL A 753 -21.54 -2.03 -28.30
C VAL A 753 -20.39 -1.03 -28.49
N GLN A 754 -19.12 -1.45 -28.34
CA GLN A 754 -17.99 -0.58 -28.64
C GLN A 754 -17.86 -0.20 -30.12
N ARG A 755 -18.37 -1.05 -31.02
CA ARG A 755 -18.37 -0.76 -32.47
C ARG A 755 -19.47 0.23 -32.86
N SER A 756 -20.64 0.20 -32.22
CA SER A 756 -21.71 1.16 -32.50
C SER A 756 -21.39 2.57 -31.97
N VAL A 757 -20.74 2.67 -30.79
CA VAL A 757 -20.31 3.97 -30.22
C VAL A 757 -19.25 4.65 -31.08
N ARG A 758 -18.36 3.87 -31.74
CA ARG A 758 -17.33 4.41 -32.63
C ARG A 758 -17.90 4.93 -33.95
N LEU A 759 -18.91 4.24 -34.51
CA LEU A 759 -19.61 4.67 -35.72
C LEU A 759 -20.50 5.91 -35.49
N SER A 760 -21.00 6.11 -34.27
CA SER A 760 -21.73 7.34 -33.89
C SER A 760 -20.81 8.54 -33.71
N ALA A 761 -19.57 8.35 -33.25
CA ALA A 761 -18.58 9.41 -33.08
C ALA A 761 -18.02 9.93 -34.42
N GLU A 762 -17.83 9.06 -35.43
CA GLU A 762 -17.41 9.46 -36.78
C GLU A 762 -18.52 10.23 -37.53
N ARG A 763 -19.79 9.98 -37.22
CA ARG A 763 -20.94 10.66 -37.84
C ARG A 763 -21.19 12.08 -37.30
N LEU A 764 -20.53 12.47 -36.21
CA LEU A 764 -20.62 13.80 -35.58
C LEU A 764 -19.49 14.76 -35.99
N GLN A 765 -18.46 14.29 -36.72
CA GLN A 765 -17.35 15.12 -37.21
C GLN A 765 -17.55 15.67 -38.63
N SER A 766 -18.69 15.39 -39.29
CA SER A 766 -18.97 15.84 -40.66
C SER A 766 -19.81 17.12 -40.77
N TYR A 767 -19.95 17.92 -39.71
CA TYR A 767 -20.69 19.19 -39.75
C TYR A 767 -19.73 20.38 -39.68
N THR A 768 -19.40 20.97 -40.83
CA THR A 768 -18.61 22.20 -40.97
C THR A 768 -19.54 23.42 -41.02
N PRO A 769 -19.35 24.45 -40.16
CA PRO A 769 -19.92 25.76 -40.40
C PRO A 769 -18.93 26.65 -41.19
N LYS A 770 -19.49 27.38 -42.17
CA LYS A 770 -18.82 28.31 -43.09
C LYS A 770 -18.15 29.49 -42.36
N ARG A 771 -16.97 29.93 -42.86
CA ARG A 771 -16.36 31.24 -42.56
C ARG A 771 -17.09 32.39 -43.27
N PRO A 772 -17.00 33.61 -42.73
CA PRO A 772 -16.64 34.75 -43.56
C PRO A 772 -15.49 35.62 -42.99
N ASN A 773 -14.58 35.98 -43.92
CA ASN A 773 -13.83 37.23 -44.12
C ASN A 773 -13.32 38.11 -42.96
N GLU A 774 -12.01 38.42 -43.00
CA GLU A 774 -11.40 39.78 -42.96
C GLU A 774 -9.85 39.60 -42.99
N MET A 775 -9.11 40.05 -44.02
CA MET A 775 -8.61 41.39 -44.39
C MET A 775 -7.15 41.63 -43.89
N LYS A 776 -6.34 42.19 -44.79
CA LYS A 776 -4.86 42.24 -44.83
C LYS A 776 -4.22 43.35 -43.96
N PRO A 777 -2.87 43.38 -43.83
CA PRO A 777 -2.12 44.19 -42.86
C PRO A 777 -1.42 45.45 -43.43
N THR A 778 -1.21 46.45 -42.56
CA THR A 778 -0.21 47.55 -42.61
C THR A 778 -0.28 48.24 -41.23
N THR A 779 0.76 48.68 -40.52
CA THR A 779 1.89 49.53 -40.92
C THR A 779 2.95 49.56 -39.79
N THR A 780 4.22 49.66 -40.16
CA THR A 780 5.40 49.96 -39.33
C THR A 780 5.49 51.44 -38.91
N VAL A 781 5.91 51.75 -37.68
CA VAL A 781 6.79 52.89 -37.36
C VAL A 781 7.67 52.53 -36.16
N GLU A 782 8.91 52.98 -36.25
CA GLU A 782 10.12 52.69 -35.51
C GLU A 782 10.36 53.74 -34.38
N VAL A 783 11.49 53.57 -33.69
CA VAL A 783 12.36 54.56 -33.02
C VAL A 783 12.34 54.70 -31.46
N VAL A 784 13.58 54.55 -30.95
CA VAL A 784 14.29 55.24 -29.84
C VAL A 784 14.48 54.48 -28.52
N ALA A 785 15.73 54.05 -28.31
CA ALA A 785 16.36 53.79 -27.00
C ALA A 785 16.97 55.09 -26.43
N PRO A 786 17.31 55.12 -25.12
CA PRO A 786 18.63 55.64 -24.77
C PRO A 786 19.39 54.85 -23.69
N THR A 787 20.66 54.61 -24.03
CA THR A 787 21.95 54.69 -23.31
C THR A 787 22.08 54.80 -21.78
N MET A 788 23.17 54.16 -21.32
CA MET A 788 23.78 54.11 -19.98
C MET A 788 24.24 55.46 -19.40
N VAL A 789 24.32 55.52 -18.05
CA VAL A 789 25.33 56.29 -17.30
C VAL A 789 25.80 55.47 -16.09
N SER A 790 27.13 55.42 -15.92
CA SER A 790 27.87 54.91 -14.76
C SER A 790 27.99 55.93 -13.64
N SER A 791 28.04 55.51 -12.38
CA SER A 791 28.86 56.20 -11.36
C SER A 791 29.40 55.23 -10.31
N THR A 792 30.62 55.54 -9.89
CA THR A 792 31.51 54.87 -8.96
C THR A 792 31.45 55.51 -7.57
N ALA A 793 31.88 54.72 -6.56
CA ALA A 793 32.69 55.10 -5.39
C ALA A 793 32.06 55.14 -3.98
N GLU A 794 32.96 54.79 -3.02
CA GLU A 794 32.96 54.88 -1.55
C GLU A 794 32.34 53.68 -0.78
N ALA A 795 33.12 52.75 -0.19
CA ALA A 795 34.15 52.84 0.87
C ALA A 795 33.59 53.12 2.28
N GLY A 796 33.78 52.19 3.22
CA GLY A 796 33.48 52.40 4.64
C GLY A 796 33.41 51.10 5.45
N ALA A 797 34.55 50.72 6.03
CA ALA A 797 34.73 49.64 6.99
C ALA A 797 34.11 49.93 8.37
N ILE A 798 34.14 48.92 9.26
CA ILE A 798 34.23 48.88 10.75
C ILE A 798 33.36 47.69 11.25
N MET A 799 33.96 46.54 11.62
CA MET A 799 34.36 46.13 13.00
C MET A 799 33.20 46.21 14.01
N SER A 800 32.98 45.34 14.99
CA SER A 800 33.67 44.19 15.60
C SER A 800 32.68 43.71 16.69
N THR A 801 32.56 42.43 17.00
CA THR A 801 33.36 41.77 18.04
C THR A 801 33.05 40.28 18.04
#